data_AF-A0A8H6HMG8-F1
#
_entry.id   AF-A0A8H6HMG8-F1
#
_cell.length_a   1.000
_cell.length_b   1.000
_cell.length_c   1.000
_cell.angle_alpha   90.00
_cell.angle_beta   90.00
_cell.angle_gamma   90.00
#
_symmetry.space_group_name_H-M   'P 1'
#
loop_
_entity.id
_entity.type
_entity.pdbx_description
1 polymer ?
#
loop_
_entity_poly.entity_id
_entity_poly.type
_entity_poly.pdbx_seq_one_letter_code
_entity_poly.pdbx_strand_id
1 'polypeptide(L)'
;MPSPWQTPPSELLSEIFVACLPQHDSDRLDPAQAPLLLCGICSYWRDAALAEHRLWDTVLFPATKHDSPRGRYLDYRRFLAAGGVQRWFDRTGTTHLLAFGEEASEFPLSSYITLFLPVVTKYARRLRRLDIVMTKITNFEYLRRGFPHGVFDELVDVGICCSVAMTPRELEGFTRLDTPFKDAKKLREVRFRLTGAIPRRFVLPWAQLKRVRVDYARRVRAMGVTEWEDVFRDCTGLERCEFATPIYRERRDWESREVVRSSVKTLVLFDHDRGSHWWDASPAWSILREPSVVFPKLTHLELVMYTTPEAVPKALFACLKTLERLETLKIRSDKASPPQPDPPGRALAVPPSVLALVSEMVGDPMALRNLKEVALPYQHYHNSDIGILLRCHAPAGDYPGLKVVVYTDLEQIDSGTRLSNSSLLLDIAGLHFHGVYNCFQLHVYPTIHLAMPSHYSPTPPLEVLGKIFIRCLPERDSDRLDPNQAPMLLCRVSSFWRKAALAEHRLWHTIIFPPTSQARSCERFISSGGADQWFSRSGSRLLSFGEEASVNPMNTLLKLFPPFLKKYGRRMRRLDLVIPSAADIQYLIKHATPMGPFPELIKLSISTSPLEWPDTPFMDAVKLTDVQLVPGPMLPNLGKQLKSVGVYFAGRFLTVDGWRELFGRSPELESAEIVLPVYGNLPIAADIQEVRESRLKSLTLFDRDNEDEVQVRRIAPDAGWRILNQPIVFTNLLHLELVMNRRRTSVGDQKSLVEVLKQLEKLETLTISPYYASQALLDVPPAVHTLVTEIIFKSMSFGSLKELRIPYRDCHSSDIKSLLRSRPPTHGHPGLRVTVYTAATYMVHWKRLARQGMFYGVEDRLVSGY
;
A
#
# COMPACT_ATOMS: atom_id res chain seq x y z
N MET A 1 2.14 42.99 -21.58
CA MET A 1 1.09 41.97 -21.43
C MET A 1 1.33 40.89 -22.47
N PRO A 2 1.34 39.59 -22.12
CA PRO A 2 1.39 38.52 -23.12
C PRO A 2 0.14 38.62 -24.02
N SER A 3 0.28 38.26 -25.30
CA SER A 3 -0.80 38.43 -26.28
C SER A 3 -1.97 37.47 -25.98
N PRO A 4 -3.23 37.89 -26.25
CA PRO A 4 -4.45 37.10 -25.96
C PRO A 4 -4.54 35.70 -26.59
N TRP A 5 -3.62 35.34 -27.50
CA TRP A 5 -3.67 34.11 -28.31
C TRP A 5 -2.76 32.98 -27.82
N GLN A 6 -2.08 33.15 -26.67
CA GLN A 6 -1.07 32.20 -26.16
C GLN A 6 -1.59 31.28 -25.05
N THR A 7 -2.81 31.51 -24.57
CA THR A 7 -3.48 30.68 -23.58
C THR A 7 -4.66 29.96 -24.23
N PRO A 8 -4.82 28.65 -24.05
CA PRO A 8 -6.04 27.98 -24.50
C PRO A 8 -7.26 28.70 -23.87
N PRO A 9 -8.36 28.90 -24.60
CA PRO A 9 -9.61 29.41 -24.05
C PRO A 9 -9.99 28.68 -22.77
N SER A 10 -10.54 29.39 -21.80
CA SER A 10 -10.91 28.85 -20.49
C SER A 10 -11.81 27.62 -20.59
N GLU A 11 -12.64 27.54 -21.62
CA GLU A 11 -13.57 26.44 -21.88
C GLU A 11 -12.80 25.16 -22.23
N LEU A 12 -11.84 25.25 -23.15
CA LEU A 12 -11.00 24.10 -23.53
C LEU A 12 -10.11 23.66 -22.37
N LEU A 13 -9.58 24.62 -21.62
CA LEU A 13 -8.77 24.33 -20.44
C LEU A 13 -9.60 23.61 -19.36
N SER A 14 -10.86 24.00 -19.19
CA SER A 14 -11.78 23.36 -18.24
C SER A 14 -12.11 21.93 -18.64
N GLU A 15 -12.36 21.65 -19.92
CA GLU A 15 -12.56 20.27 -20.41
C GLU A 15 -11.30 19.41 -20.20
N ILE A 16 -10.11 19.95 -20.43
CA ILE A 16 -8.85 19.26 -20.12
C ILE A 16 -8.78 18.96 -18.62
N PHE A 17 -9.12 19.92 -17.76
CA PHE A 17 -9.06 19.73 -16.31
C PHE A 17 -10.02 18.64 -15.82
N VAL A 18 -11.23 18.60 -16.36
CA VAL A 18 -12.22 17.55 -16.06
C VAL A 18 -11.72 16.18 -16.52
N ALA A 19 -11.09 16.11 -17.70
CA ALA A 19 -10.46 14.88 -18.18
C ALA A 19 -9.22 14.45 -17.37
N CYS A 20 -8.59 15.38 -16.64
CA CYS A 20 -7.48 15.11 -15.74
C CYS A 20 -7.89 14.71 -14.32
N LEU A 21 -9.18 14.68 -13.99
CA LEU A 21 -9.63 14.24 -12.67
C LEU A 21 -9.18 12.79 -12.41
N PRO A 22 -8.73 12.46 -11.18
CA PRO A 22 -8.32 11.11 -10.85
C PRO A 22 -9.50 10.14 -10.95
N GLN A 23 -9.19 8.88 -11.25
CA GLN A 23 -10.20 7.81 -11.37
C GLN A 23 -10.91 7.54 -10.03
N HIS A 24 -10.20 7.71 -8.91
CA HIS A 24 -10.79 7.63 -7.57
C HIS A 24 -11.13 9.03 -7.06
N ASP A 25 -12.38 9.22 -6.68
CA ASP A 25 -12.87 10.50 -6.15
C ASP A 25 -12.16 10.95 -4.86
N SER A 26 -11.62 10.02 -4.08
CA SER A 26 -10.86 10.32 -2.85
C SER A 26 -9.48 10.92 -3.11
N ASP A 27 -8.91 10.66 -4.29
CA ASP A 27 -7.61 11.22 -4.69
C ASP A 27 -7.73 12.71 -5.07
N ARG A 28 -8.93 13.25 -5.27
CA ARG A 28 -9.13 14.68 -5.57
C ARG A 28 -8.68 15.60 -4.43
N LEU A 29 -8.62 15.09 -3.20
CA LEU A 29 -8.11 15.84 -2.04
C LEU A 29 -6.59 15.84 -1.93
N ASP A 30 -5.89 15.01 -2.70
CA ASP A 30 -4.43 15.00 -2.74
C ASP A 30 -3.92 16.28 -3.44
N PRO A 31 -3.10 17.11 -2.77
CA PRO A 31 -2.47 18.28 -3.41
C PRO A 31 -1.62 17.94 -4.64
N ALA A 32 -1.16 16.70 -4.76
CA ALA A 32 -0.38 16.21 -5.89
C ALA A 32 -1.24 15.77 -7.09
N GLN A 33 -2.57 15.74 -6.95
CA GLN A 33 -3.50 15.34 -8.00
C GLN A 33 -4.43 16.48 -8.42
N ALA A 34 -5.09 16.35 -9.57
CA ALA A 34 -6.16 17.25 -9.94
C ALA A 34 -7.35 17.10 -8.96
N PRO A 35 -8.06 18.19 -8.62
CA PRO A 35 -7.94 19.53 -9.18
C PRO A 35 -6.91 20.44 -8.49
N LEU A 36 -6.36 20.06 -7.34
CA LEU A 36 -5.49 20.92 -6.53
C LEU A 36 -4.14 21.22 -7.21
N LEU A 37 -3.54 20.22 -7.85
CA LEU A 37 -2.30 20.37 -8.62
C LEU A 37 -2.44 21.46 -9.69
N LEU A 38 -3.60 21.50 -10.36
CA LEU A 38 -3.88 22.46 -11.45
C LEU A 38 -3.88 23.91 -10.95
N CYS A 39 -4.34 24.13 -9.72
CA CYS A 39 -4.30 25.44 -9.04
C CYS A 39 -2.86 25.88 -8.68
N GLY A 40 -1.90 24.96 -8.67
CA GLY A 40 -0.50 25.21 -8.36
C GLY A 40 0.36 25.68 -9.54
N ILE A 41 -0.14 25.56 -10.78
CA ILE A 41 0.67 25.73 -11.99
C ILE A 41 0.93 27.21 -12.31
N CYS A 42 -0.11 27.99 -12.55
CA CYS A 42 -0.02 29.43 -12.76
C CYS A 42 -1.33 30.13 -12.36
N SER A 43 -1.36 31.46 -12.29
CA SER A 43 -2.58 32.21 -11.94
C SER A 43 -3.73 31.96 -12.91
N TYR A 44 -3.46 31.99 -14.22
CA TYR A 44 -4.49 31.71 -15.24
C TYR A 44 -5.15 30.33 -15.09
N TRP A 45 -4.35 29.28 -14.85
CA TRP A 45 -4.86 27.92 -14.63
C TRP A 45 -5.62 27.80 -13.31
N ARG A 46 -5.14 28.50 -12.28
CA ARG A 46 -5.85 28.58 -11.01
C ARG A 46 -7.22 29.23 -11.19
N ASP A 47 -7.30 30.34 -11.90
CA ASP A 47 -8.57 31.05 -12.11
C ASP A 47 -9.53 30.21 -12.96
N ALA A 48 -9.03 29.57 -14.02
CA ALA A 48 -9.82 28.63 -14.83
C ALA A 48 -10.30 27.41 -14.01
N ALA A 49 -9.43 26.80 -13.22
CA ALA A 49 -9.79 25.66 -12.36
C ALA A 49 -10.81 26.06 -11.30
N LEU A 50 -10.65 27.23 -10.68
CA LEU A 50 -11.60 27.75 -9.68
C LEU A 50 -12.96 28.10 -10.29
N ALA A 51 -13.01 28.46 -11.58
CA ALA A 51 -14.25 28.75 -12.30
C ALA A 51 -15.00 27.49 -12.77
N GLU A 52 -14.30 26.36 -12.99
CA GLU A 52 -14.91 25.10 -13.41
C GLU A 52 -15.52 24.33 -12.21
N HIS A 53 -16.85 24.40 -12.08
CA HIS A 53 -17.60 23.83 -10.97
C HIS A 53 -17.49 22.31 -10.86
N ARG A 54 -17.34 21.57 -11.97
CA ARG A 54 -17.26 20.10 -11.98
C ARG A 54 -16.04 19.57 -11.23
N LEU A 55 -14.98 20.38 -11.12
CA LEU A 55 -13.79 20.01 -10.35
C LEU A 55 -14.05 19.95 -8.85
N TRP A 56 -15.07 20.68 -8.37
CA TRP A 56 -15.31 20.92 -6.94
C TRP A 56 -16.58 20.23 -6.41
N ASP A 57 -17.24 19.39 -7.21
CA ASP A 57 -18.52 18.75 -6.85
C ASP A 57 -18.39 17.60 -5.83
N THR A 58 -17.18 17.09 -5.66
CA THR A 58 -16.92 15.87 -4.90
C THR A 58 -15.84 16.08 -3.85
N VAL A 59 -16.14 15.67 -2.62
CA VAL A 59 -15.19 15.60 -1.49
C VAL A 59 -15.39 14.26 -0.79
N LEU A 60 -14.56 13.28 -1.13
CA LEU A 60 -14.49 12.01 -0.42
C LEU A 60 -13.15 11.91 0.30
N PHE A 61 -13.19 11.69 1.61
CA PHE A 61 -11.99 11.47 2.40
C PHE A 61 -11.51 10.03 2.18
N PRO A 62 -10.24 9.79 1.81
CA PRO A 62 -9.74 8.42 1.63
C PRO A 62 -9.82 7.66 2.95
N ALA A 63 -10.05 6.34 2.83
CA ALA A 63 -10.03 5.43 3.95
C ALA A 63 -8.72 5.58 4.74
N THR A 64 -8.80 5.77 6.06
CA THR A 64 -7.62 5.83 6.92
C THR A 64 -6.90 4.47 6.90
N LYS A 65 -5.88 4.31 6.04
CA LYS A 65 -5.04 3.11 6.00
C LYS A 65 -4.06 3.17 7.16
N HIS A 66 -4.06 2.14 8.01
CA HIS A 66 -3.20 2.07 9.19
C HIS A 66 -1.71 2.00 8.84
N ASP A 67 -1.41 1.50 7.64
CA ASP A 67 -0.07 1.08 7.25
C ASP A 67 0.61 2.01 6.25
N SER A 68 0.00 3.15 5.86
CA SER A 68 0.76 4.10 5.04
C SER A 68 1.82 4.75 5.94
N PRO A 69 3.13 4.40 5.83
CA PRO A 69 4.15 4.79 6.80
C PRO A 69 4.52 6.28 6.71
N ARG A 70 3.80 7.03 5.89
CA ARG A 70 4.00 8.45 5.64
C ARG A 70 2.70 9.15 6.00
N GLY A 71 2.65 9.73 7.19
CA GLY A 71 1.61 10.64 7.67
C GLY A 71 1.53 11.95 6.88
N ARG A 72 1.46 11.85 5.55
CA ARG A 72 1.35 12.95 4.60
C ARG A 72 -0.05 13.15 4.06
N TYR A 73 -1.00 12.30 4.46
CA TYR A 73 -2.39 12.67 4.35
C TYR A 73 -2.59 13.92 5.19
N LEU A 74 -3.13 14.96 4.54
CA LEU A 74 -3.60 16.17 5.20
C LEU A 74 -4.28 15.78 6.50
N ASP A 75 -3.99 16.50 7.59
CA ASP A 75 -4.81 16.41 8.79
C ASP A 75 -6.23 16.85 8.39
N TYR A 76 -7.05 15.89 7.94
CA TYR A 76 -8.38 16.15 7.41
C TYR A 76 -9.24 16.82 8.46
N ARG A 77 -8.93 16.61 9.75
CA ARG A 77 -9.58 17.33 10.84
C ARG A 77 -9.25 18.81 10.78
N ARG A 78 -8.01 19.21 10.51
CA ARG A 78 -7.66 20.62 10.25
C ARG A 78 -8.36 21.16 9.00
N PHE A 79 -8.39 20.40 7.91
CA PHE A 79 -9.09 20.82 6.69
C PHE A 79 -10.59 21.06 6.95
N LEU A 80 -11.27 20.13 7.63
CA LEU A 80 -12.66 20.25 8.06
C LEU A 80 -12.87 21.42 9.02
N ALA A 81 -12.06 21.50 10.08
CA ALA A 81 -12.17 22.55 11.10
C ALA A 81 -11.89 23.95 10.54
N ALA A 82 -11.00 24.06 9.55
CA ALA A 82 -10.71 25.31 8.88
C ALA A 82 -11.77 25.70 7.83
N GLY A 83 -12.88 24.99 7.71
CA GLY A 83 -13.93 25.27 6.72
C GLY A 83 -13.54 24.91 5.29
N GLY A 84 -12.62 23.97 5.10
CA GLY A 84 -12.07 23.58 3.80
C GLY A 84 -13.13 23.01 2.87
N VAL A 85 -14.04 22.17 3.37
CA VAL A 85 -15.13 21.59 2.59
C VAL A 85 -16.13 22.65 2.14
N GLN A 86 -16.44 23.61 3.01
CA GLN A 86 -17.35 24.71 2.67
C GLN A 86 -16.76 25.53 1.53
N ARG A 87 -15.48 25.94 1.65
CA ARG A 87 -14.79 26.62 0.55
C ARG A 87 -14.72 25.80 -0.74
N TRP A 88 -14.63 24.47 -0.62
CA TRP A 88 -14.65 23.57 -1.76
C TRP A 88 -16.02 23.61 -2.46
N PHE A 89 -17.11 23.33 -1.73
CA PHE A 89 -18.45 23.31 -2.30
C PHE A 89 -18.99 24.68 -2.69
N ASP A 90 -18.58 25.76 -2.02
CA ASP A 90 -19.01 27.11 -2.38
C ASP A 90 -18.53 27.51 -3.80
N ARG A 91 -17.49 26.86 -4.35
CA ARG A 91 -17.04 27.03 -5.75
C ARG A 91 -17.96 26.39 -6.78
N THR A 92 -18.77 25.42 -6.39
CA THR A 92 -19.70 24.74 -7.31
C THR A 92 -20.94 25.58 -7.63
N GLY A 93 -21.14 26.72 -6.97
CA GLY A 93 -22.40 27.48 -7.04
C GLY A 93 -23.53 26.80 -6.26
N THR A 94 -24.78 27.17 -6.53
CA THR A 94 -25.97 26.70 -5.77
C THR A 94 -26.75 25.59 -6.47
N THR A 95 -26.56 25.41 -7.78
CA THR A 95 -27.34 24.49 -8.62
C THR A 95 -26.73 23.11 -8.75
N HIS A 96 -25.41 22.97 -8.55
CA HIS A 96 -24.72 21.71 -8.72
C HIS A 96 -24.98 20.74 -7.55
N LEU A 97 -25.21 19.49 -7.92
CA LEU A 97 -25.32 18.39 -6.98
C LEU A 97 -23.95 17.99 -6.46
N LEU A 98 -23.90 17.55 -5.21
CA LEU A 98 -22.67 17.33 -4.47
C LEU A 98 -22.51 15.87 -4.07
N ALA A 99 -21.26 15.40 -4.01
CA ALA A 99 -20.87 14.14 -3.42
C ALA A 99 -19.96 14.41 -2.21
N PHE A 100 -20.32 13.85 -1.06
CA PHE A 100 -19.59 14.07 0.18
C PHE A 100 -19.47 12.80 1.00
N GLY A 101 -18.34 12.59 1.68
CA GLY A 101 -18.26 11.49 2.63
C GLY A 101 -16.86 10.98 2.91
N GLU A 102 -16.81 9.82 3.54
CA GLU A 102 -15.58 9.08 3.84
C GLU A 102 -15.61 7.77 3.05
N GLU A 103 -14.56 7.49 2.31
CA GLU A 103 -14.42 6.25 1.56
C GLU A 103 -14.37 5.07 2.53
N ALA A 104 -15.17 4.04 2.22
CA ALA A 104 -15.24 2.87 3.06
C ALA A 104 -13.86 2.19 3.14
N SER A 105 -13.45 1.77 4.33
CA SER A 105 -12.25 0.94 4.59
C SER A 105 -12.68 -0.50 4.91
N GLU A 106 -11.81 -1.49 4.71
CA GLU A 106 -12.03 -2.84 5.27
C GLU A 106 -12.09 -2.79 6.81
N PHE A 107 -11.31 -1.89 7.43
CA PHE A 107 -11.22 -1.74 8.88
C PHE A 107 -11.24 -0.25 9.24
N PRO A 108 -12.43 0.38 9.27
CA PRO A 108 -12.51 1.79 9.66
C PRO A 108 -12.27 1.91 11.17
N LEU A 109 -11.26 2.71 11.55
CA LEU A 109 -10.84 2.87 12.96
C LEU A 109 -11.32 4.18 13.55
N SER A 110 -11.37 5.21 12.71
CA SER A 110 -11.97 6.50 13.01
C SER A 110 -13.16 6.75 12.09
N SER A 111 -13.98 7.71 12.50
CA SER A 111 -15.07 8.24 11.71
C SER A 111 -15.05 9.74 11.88
N TYR A 112 -15.19 10.46 10.78
CA TYR A 112 -15.29 11.91 10.80
C TYR A 112 -16.73 12.42 10.94
N ILE A 113 -17.69 11.55 11.22
CA ILE A 113 -19.13 11.89 11.18
C ILE A 113 -19.49 13.11 12.05
N THR A 114 -18.87 13.27 13.22
CA THR A 114 -19.12 14.41 14.11
C THR A 114 -18.65 15.74 13.52
N LEU A 115 -17.58 15.71 12.72
CA LEU A 115 -17.09 16.87 11.97
C LEU A 115 -17.87 17.09 10.67
N PHE A 116 -18.47 16.02 10.13
CA PHE A 116 -19.30 16.07 8.92
C PHE A 116 -20.67 16.67 9.18
N LEU A 117 -21.26 16.48 10.36
CA LEU A 117 -22.63 16.93 10.66
C LEU A 117 -22.91 18.38 10.23
N PRO A 118 -22.08 19.40 10.56
CA PRO A 118 -22.36 20.78 10.16
C PRO A 118 -22.30 20.97 8.64
N VAL A 119 -21.38 20.28 7.97
CA VAL A 119 -21.22 20.33 6.51
C VAL A 119 -22.42 19.69 5.83
N VAL A 120 -22.74 18.44 6.20
CA VAL A 120 -23.85 17.68 5.62
C VAL A 120 -25.16 18.43 5.85
N THR A 121 -25.39 18.99 7.03
CA THR A 121 -26.60 19.75 7.33
C THR A 121 -26.71 21.00 6.44
N LYS A 122 -25.60 21.73 6.24
CA LYS A 122 -25.58 22.93 5.38
C LYS A 122 -25.90 22.60 3.91
N TYR A 123 -25.41 21.47 3.41
CA TYR A 123 -25.51 21.11 1.98
C TYR A 123 -26.52 19.99 1.67
N ALA A 124 -27.30 19.52 2.66
CA ALA A 124 -28.13 18.31 2.57
C ALA A 124 -29.02 18.24 1.33
N ARG A 125 -29.69 19.35 1.00
CA ARG A 125 -30.61 19.44 -0.16
C ARG A 125 -29.91 19.30 -1.51
N ARG A 126 -28.59 19.48 -1.57
CA ARG A 126 -27.78 19.37 -2.79
C ARG A 126 -26.99 18.08 -2.86
N LEU A 127 -26.95 17.29 -1.79
CA LEU A 127 -26.20 16.04 -1.77
C LEU A 127 -26.90 15.00 -2.63
N ARG A 128 -26.23 14.60 -3.72
CA ARG A 128 -26.63 13.47 -4.56
C ARG A 128 -26.03 12.16 -4.07
N ARG A 129 -24.82 12.22 -3.50
CA ARG A 129 -24.12 11.06 -2.95
C ARG A 129 -23.58 11.38 -1.55
N LEU A 130 -23.81 10.48 -0.60
CA LEU A 130 -23.33 10.61 0.77
C LEU A 130 -22.69 9.30 1.27
N ASP A 131 -21.40 9.33 1.59
CA ASP A 131 -20.68 8.17 2.14
C ASP A 131 -20.35 8.39 3.63
N ILE A 132 -20.84 7.51 4.50
CA ILE A 132 -20.71 7.64 5.96
C ILE A 132 -20.01 6.40 6.52
N VAL A 133 -18.95 6.65 7.28
CA VAL A 133 -18.27 5.64 8.09
C VAL A 133 -18.69 5.78 9.55
N MET A 134 -19.04 4.66 10.18
CA MET A 134 -19.47 4.57 11.57
C MET A 134 -18.62 3.54 12.30
N THR A 135 -17.85 4.00 13.29
CA THR A 135 -16.95 3.13 14.06
C THR A 135 -17.43 2.84 15.47
N LYS A 136 -18.41 3.61 15.98
CA LYS A 136 -18.97 3.48 17.33
C LYS A 136 -20.48 3.67 17.29
N ILE A 137 -21.22 3.06 18.22
CA ILE A 137 -22.69 3.23 18.29
C ILE A 137 -23.11 4.70 18.46
N THR A 138 -22.30 5.51 19.15
CA THR A 138 -22.53 6.95 19.28
C THR A 138 -22.56 7.69 17.93
N ASN A 139 -21.83 7.21 16.91
CA ASN A 139 -21.88 7.75 15.55
C ASN A 139 -23.28 7.63 14.95
N PHE A 140 -23.97 6.53 15.27
CA PHE A 140 -25.34 6.32 14.82
C PHE A 140 -26.30 7.31 15.48
N GLU A 141 -26.15 7.59 16.78
CA GLU A 141 -26.96 8.61 17.45
C GLU A 141 -26.72 10.01 16.88
N TYR A 142 -25.48 10.34 16.50
CA TYR A 142 -25.16 11.59 15.78
C TYR A 142 -25.85 11.66 14.42
N LEU A 143 -25.86 10.57 13.65
CA LEU A 143 -26.59 10.48 12.39
C LEU A 143 -28.10 10.62 12.59
N ARG A 144 -28.66 9.95 13.61
CA ARG A 144 -30.10 9.93 13.87
C ARG A 144 -30.63 11.28 14.36
N ARG A 145 -29.89 11.95 15.26
CA ARG A 145 -30.33 13.23 15.87
C ARG A 145 -29.85 14.46 15.11
N GLY A 146 -28.78 14.33 14.32
CA GLY A 146 -28.09 15.46 13.70
C GLY A 146 -28.78 16.02 12.46
N PHE A 147 -29.68 15.27 11.83
CA PHE A 147 -30.31 15.67 10.57
C PHE A 147 -31.83 15.83 10.73
N PRO A 148 -32.41 16.96 10.31
CA PRO A 148 -33.85 17.09 10.21
C PRO A 148 -34.43 16.08 9.22
N HIS A 149 -35.66 15.63 9.44
CA HIS A 149 -36.34 14.73 8.50
C HIS A 149 -36.59 15.43 7.15
N GLY A 150 -36.46 14.66 6.06
CA GLY A 150 -36.72 15.16 4.70
C GLY A 150 -35.71 16.18 4.15
N VAL A 151 -34.49 16.29 4.70
CA VAL A 151 -33.48 17.24 4.19
C VAL A 151 -32.73 16.75 2.94
N PHE A 152 -32.85 15.46 2.62
CA PHE A 152 -32.11 14.78 1.55
C PHE A 152 -32.96 14.60 0.28
N ASP A 153 -33.46 15.71 -0.27
CA ASP A 153 -34.37 15.70 -1.44
C ASP A 153 -33.70 15.17 -2.72
N GLU A 154 -32.41 15.47 -2.90
CA GLU A 154 -31.62 15.13 -4.09
C GLU A 154 -30.74 13.88 -3.92
N LEU A 155 -30.80 13.20 -2.77
CA LEU A 155 -29.93 12.06 -2.47
C LEU A 155 -30.32 10.85 -3.31
N VAL A 156 -29.38 10.38 -4.14
CA VAL A 156 -29.56 9.24 -5.06
C VAL A 156 -28.78 8.01 -4.61
N ASP A 157 -27.58 8.21 -4.05
CA ASP A 157 -26.66 7.16 -3.59
C ASP A 157 -26.23 7.40 -2.14
N VAL A 158 -26.28 6.37 -1.30
CA VAL A 158 -25.77 6.43 0.07
C VAL A 158 -24.84 5.25 0.37
N GLY A 159 -23.61 5.56 0.77
CA GLY A 159 -22.65 4.60 1.31
C GLY A 159 -22.72 4.55 2.82
N ILE A 160 -22.89 3.37 3.41
CA ILE A 160 -22.91 3.14 4.86
C ILE A 160 -21.85 2.09 5.20
N CYS A 161 -20.79 2.51 5.88
CA CYS A 161 -19.71 1.65 6.34
C CYS A 161 -19.73 1.54 7.87
N CYS A 162 -19.79 0.33 8.42
CA CYS A 162 -19.83 0.08 9.87
C CYS A 162 -18.63 -0.78 10.30
N SER A 163 -17.91 -0.36 11.34
CA SER A 163 -16.69 -1.03 11.86
C SER A 163 -16.94 -2.26 12.74
N VAL A 164 -15.90 -3.11 12.86
CA VAL A 164 -15.79 -4.28 13.77
C VAL A 164 -16.00 -3.91 15.23
N ALA A 165 -15.67 -2.67 15.62
CA ALA A 165 -15.73 -2.24 17.01
C ALA A 165 -17.16 -2.19 17.58
N MET A 166 -18.19 -2.18 16.72
CA MET A 166 -19.56 -2.42 17.17
C MET A 166 -19.76 -3.91 17.36
N THR A 167 -19.81 -4.36 18.62
CA THR A 167 -20.05 -5.78 18.89
C THR A 167 -21.45 -6.16 18.36
N PRO A 168 -21.64 -7.39 17.84
CA PRO A 168 -22.97 -7.86 17.43
C PRO A 168 -24.03 -7.64 18.51
N ARG A 169 -23.66 -7.77 19.79
CA ARG A 169 -24.52 -7.51 20.95
C ARG A 169 -24.98 -6.05 21.06
N GLU A 170 -24.10 -5.09 20.84
CA GLU A 170 -24.46 -3.66 20.82
C GLU A 170 -25.43 -3.36 19.69
N LEU A 171 -25.24 -4.00 18.53
CA LEU A 171 -26.15 -3.87 17.40
C LEU A 171 -27.47 -4.61 17.62
N GLU A 172 -27.46 -5.76 18.30
CA GLU A 172 -28.65 -6.56 18.64
C GLU A 172 -29.61 -5.81 19.57
N GLY A 173 -29.09 -4.90 20.39
CA GLY A 173 -29.93 -4.00 21.20
C GLY A 173 -30.84 -3.09 20.36
N PHE A 174 -30.55 -2.90 19.07
CA PHE A 174 -31.36 -2.08 18.17
C PHE A 174 -32.13 -2.98 17.20
N THR A 175 -33.45 -3.07 17.40
CA THR A 175 -34.35 -3.74 16.47
C THR A 175 -34.39 -3.03 15.11
N ARG A 176 -34.32 -1.70 15.13
CA ARG A 176 -34.25 -0.83 13.94
C ARG A 176 -33.34 0.37 14.21
N LEU A 177 -32.52 0.66 13.21
CA LEU A 177 -31.62 1.80 13.12
C LEU A 177 -32.32 2.87 12.27
N ASP A 178 -33.04 3.80 12.92
CA ASP A 178 -33.71 4.93 12.24
C ASP A 178 -32.66 5.84 11.57
N THR A 179 -32.71 5.94 10.25
CA THR A 179 -31.79 6.77 9.47
C THR A 179 -32.52 8.00 8.94
N PRO A 180 -31.82 9.12 8.73
CA PRO A 180 -32.43 10.30 8.12
C PRO A 180 -32.76 10.09 6.62
N PHE A 181 -32.42 8.94 6.05
CA PHE A 181 -32.62 8.63 4.63
C PHE A 181 -33.98 8.01 4.33
N LYS A 182 -34.78 7.66 5.34
CA LYS A 182 -36.12 7.08 5.14
C LYS A 182 -37.03 7.92 4.25
N ASP A 183 -36.85 9.25 4.29
CA ASP A 183 -37.64 10.22 3.55
C ASP A 183 -36.98 10.65 2.21
N ALA A 184 -35.81 10.08 1.85
CA ALA A 184 -35.08 10.45 0.65
C ALA A 184 -35.74 9.86 -0.61
N LYS A 185 -36.72 10.58 -1.18
CA LYS A 185 -37.57 10.12 -2.30
C LYS A 185 -36.81 9.79 -3.59
N LYS A 186 -35.60 10.34 -3.77
CA LYS A 186 -34.74 10.08 -4.93
C LYS A 186 -33.69 8.99 -4.69
N LEU A 187 -33.63 8.39 -3.50
CA LEU A 187 -32.65 7.35 -3.20
C LEU A 187 -32.90 6.12 -4.07
N ARG A 188 -31.90 5.72 -4.86
CA ARG A 188 -31.96 4.56 -5.77
C ARG A 188 -30.83 3.56 -5.50
N GLU A 189 -29.74 4.00 -4.90
CA GLU A 189 -28.56 3.17 -4.64
C GLU A 189 -28.18 3.22 -3.16
N VAL A 190 -27.87 2.05 -2.60
CA VAL A 190 -27.26 1.94 -1.28
C VAL A 190 -26.07 1.00 -1.35
N ARG A 191 -24.95 1.43 -0.76
CA ARG A 191 -23.71 0.68 -0.67
C ARG A 191 -23.37 0.44 0.80
N PHE A 192 -23.56 -0.78 1.25
CA PHE A 192 -23.22 -1.21 2.59
C PHE A 192 -21.82 -1.82 2.61
N ARG A 193 -21.01 -1.41 3.58
CA ARG A 193 -19.83 -2.17 4.02
C ARG A 193 -19.97 -2.48 5.50
N LEU A 194 -20.46 -3.67 5.82
CA LEU A 194 -20.89 -4.00 7.18
C LEU A 194 -19.91 -4.94 7.85
N THR A 195 -19.73 -4.71 9.14
CA THR A 195 -19.00 -5.60 10.01
C THR A 195 -19.97 -6.19 11.03
N GLY A 196 -20.75 -7.19 10.60
CA GLY A 196 -21.65 -7.95 11.46
C GLY A 196 -23.02 -7.29 11.69
N ALA A 197 -23.25 -6.13 11.10
CA ALA A 197 -24.58 -5.54 11.00
C ALA A 197 -25.38 -6.18 9.85
N ILE A 198 -26.69 -6.21 10.00
CA ILE A 198 -27.64 -6.68 8.99
C ILE A 198 -28.19 -5.46 8.24
N PRO A 199 -28.18 -5.42 6.89
CA PRO A 199 -28.66 -4.27 6.13
C PRO A 199 -30.08 -3.85 6.52
N ARG A 200 -30.99 -4.81 6.70
CA ARG A 200 -32.40 -4.54 7.04
C ARG A 200 -32.60 -3.74 8.33
N ARG A 201 -31.63 -3.73 9.24
CA ARG A 201 -31.73 -2.90 10.45
C ARG A 201 -31.76 -1.42 10.11
N PHE A 202 -31.15 -0.99 9.02
CA PHE A 202 -31.21 0.39 8.56
C PHE A 202 -32.59 0.72 7.98
N VAL A 203 -33.26 1.70 8.57
CA VAL A 203 -34.56 2.20 8.06
C VAL A 203 -34.28 3.04 6.81
N LEU A 204 -34.52 2.44 5.65
CA LEU A 204 -34.35 3.04 4.33
C LEU A 204 -35.65 2.89 3.52
N PRO A 205 -35.83 3.68 2.44
CA PRO A 205 -36.96 3.50 1.53
C PRO A 205 -36.70 2.31 0.59
N TRP A 206 -36.64 1.09 1.14
CA TRP A 206 -36.21 -0.14 0.45
C TRP A 206 -36.96 -0.40 -0.87
N ALA A 207 -38.26 -0.15 -0.92
CA ALA A 207 -39.10 -0.43 -2.09
C ALA A 207 -38.69 0.32 -3.38
N GLN A 208 -38.07 1.51 -3.26
CA GLN A 208 -37.63 2.32 -4.42
C GLN A 208 -36.16 2.10 -4.81
N LEU A 209 -35.41 1.29 -4.05
CA LEU A 209 -34.01 1.02 -4.35
C LEU A 209 -33.90 0.17 -5.61
N LYS A 210 -33.06 0.64 -6.53
CA LYS A 210 -32.72 -0.04 -7.79
C LYS A 210 -31.39 -0.79 -7.71
N ARG A 211 -30.49 -0.34 -6.83
CA ARG A 211 -29.16 -0.91 -6.66
C ARG A 211 -28.85 -1.08 -5.19
N VAL A 212 -28.46 -2.30 -4.81
CA VAL A 212 -28.00 -2.61 -3.46
C VAL A 212 -26.64 -3.29 -3.59
N ARG A 213 -25.62 -2.72 -2.94
CA ARG A 213 -24.32 -3.36 -2.75
C ARG A 213 -24.13 -3.65 -1.28
N VAL A 214 -23.72 -4.87 -0.93
CA VAL A 214 -23.35 -5.25 0.43
C VAL A 214 -22.00 -5.95 0.39
N ASP A 215 -21.03 -5.30 0.98
CA ASP A 215 -19.66 -5.76 1.19
C ASP A 215 -19.49 -6.08 2.69
N TYR A 216 -18.81 -7.17 3.01
CA TYR A 216 -18.54 -7.56 4.39
C TYR A 216 -17.04 -7.48 4.64
N ALA A 217 -16.66 -6.77 5.71
CA ALA A 217 -15.27 -6.76 6.15
C ALA A 217 -14.81 -8.20 6.45
N ARG A 218 -13.54 -8.50 6.12
CA ARG A 218 -12.99 -9.86 6.25
C ARG A 218 -13.20 -10.40 7.67
N ARG A 219 -13.54 -11.69 7.77
CA ARG A 219 -13.70 -12.47 9.02
C ARG A 219 -14.99 -12.26 9.81
N VAL A 220 -16.01 -11.67 9.21
CA VAL A 220 -17.26 -11.38 9.92
C VAL A 220 -18.39 -12.24 9.41
N ARG A 221 -19.39 -12.50 10.27
CA ARG A 221 -20.63 -13.17 9.88
C ARG A 221 -21.24 -12.41 8.71
N ALA A 222 -21.15 -13.02 7.55
CA ALA A 222 -21.81 -12.55 6.36
C ALA A 222 -23.30 -12.92 6.39
N MET A 223 -24.04 -12.33 5.46
CA MET A 223 -25.49 -12.32 5.46
C MET A 223 -26.10 -13.72 5.39
N GLY A 224 -26.94 -14.09 6.34
CA GLY A 224 -27.69 -15.35 6.28
C GLY A 224 -28.74 -15.33 5.17
N VAL A 225 -29.13 -16.48 4.61
CA VAL A 225 -30.16 -16.58 3.54
C VAL A 225 -31.45 -15.82 3.91
N THR A 226 -31.86 -15.87 5.17
CA THR A 226 -33.05 -15.16 5.67
C THR A 226 -32.94 -13.64 5.54
N GLU A 227 -31.74 -13.10 5.74
CA GLU A 227 -31.46 -11.67 5.65
C GLU A 227 -31.43 -11.23 4.17
N TRP A 228 -31.01 -12.12 3.26
CA TRP A 228 -31.13 -11.90 1.81
C TRP A 228 -32.59 -11.91 1.33
N GLU A 229 -33.36 -12.92 1.75
CA GLU A 229 -34.79 -13.02 1.47
C GLU A 229 -35.51 -11.74 1.89
N ASP A 230 -35.17 -11.22 3.08
CA ASP A 230 -35.70 -9.97 3.58
C ASP A 230 -35.34 -8.77 2.70
N VAL A 231 -34.08 -8.65 2.25
CA VAL A 231 -33.67 -7.58 1.33
C VAL A 231 -34.43 -7.68 0.00
N PHE A 232 -34.55 -8.86 -0.59
CA PHE A 232 -35.31 -9.03 -1.84
C PHE A 232 -36.81 -8.80 -1.68
N ARG A 233 -37.38 -9.18 -0.53
CA ARG A 233 -38.79 -8.95 -0.21
C ARG A 233 -39.08 -7.46 -0.06
N ASP A 234 -38.21 -6.73 0.64
CA ASP A 234 -38.41 -5.31 0.92
C ASP A 234 -38.04 -4.42 -0.29
N CYS A 235 -37.20 -4.90 -1.22
CA CYS A 235 -36.75 -4.16 -2.42
C CYS A 235 -37.48 -4.59 -3.71
N THR A 236 -38.74 -4.20 -3.85
CA THR A 236 -39.56 -4.60 -5.01
C THR A 236 -39.05 -4.06 -6.36
N GLY A 237 -38.36 -2.92 -6.36
CA GLY A 237 -37.79 -2.25 -7.55
C GLY A 237 -36.33 -2.61 -7.88
N LEU A 238 -35.75 -3.63 -7.24
CA LEU A 238 -34.32 -3.92 -7.32
C LEU A 238 -33.90 -4.44 -8.70
N GLU A 239 -33.02 -3.71 -9.39
CA GLU A 239 -32.55 -4.05 -10.74
C GLU A 239 -31.14 -4.67 -10.71
N ARG A 240 -30.26 -4.19 -9.83
CA ARG A 240 -28.87 -4.67 -9.68
C ARG A 240 -28.51 -4.93 -8.22
N CYS A 241 -27.79 -6.00 -8.01
CA CYS A 241 -27.38 -6.50 -6.70
C CYS A 241 -25.91 -6.88 -6.72
N GLU A 242 -25.19 -6.48 -5.68
CA GLU A 242 -23.75 -6.74 -5.52
C GLU A 242 -23.50 -7.21 -4.10
N PHE A 243 -23.19 -8.48 -3.87
CA PHE A 243 -23.17 -9.04 -2.52
C PHE A 243 -21.95 -9.91 -2.24
N ALA A 244 -21.32 -9.67 -1.11
CA ALA A 244 -20.31 -10.53 -0.52
C ALA A 244 -20.95 -11.81 0.04
N THR A 245 -20.42 -12.97 -0.36
CA THR A 245 -20.97 -14.28 -0.03
C THR A 245 -20.51 -14.73 1.35
N PRO A 246 -21.33 -15.49 2.10
CA PRO A 246 -20.97 -15.90 3.45
C PRO A 246 -19.93 -16.99 3.57
N ILE A 247 -19.19 -16.98 4.68
CA ILE A 247 -18.12 -17.95 4.98
C ILE A 247 -18.63 -19.12 5.87
N TYR A 248 -19.84 -19.04 6.47
CA TYR A 248 -20.26 -19.96 7.54
C TYR A 248 -21.30 -21.04 7.18
N ARG A 249 -21.25 -22.13 7.97
CA ARG A 249 -21.58 -23.53 7.63
C ARG A 249 -22.83 -24.09 8.33
N GLU A 250 -23.73 -23.27 8.87
CA GLU A 250 -24.85 -23.82 9.64
C GLU A 250 -25.93 -24.40 8.72
N ARG A 251 -25.86 -25.72 8.62
CA ARG A 251 -26.65 -26.61 7.78
C ARG A 251 -28.06 -26.89 8.37
N ARG A 252 -28.69 -25.97 9.11
CA ARG A 252 -29.93 -26.25 9.84
C ARG A 252 -31.16 -25.54 9.27
N ASP A 253 -32.14 -26.37 8.93
CA ASP A 253 -33.58 -26.17 8.80
C ASP A 253 -34.04 -25.08 7.80
N TRP A 254 -33.90 -25.39 6.51
CA TRP A 254 -34.46 -24.62 5.38
C TRP A 254 -35.88 -25.05 5.00
N GLU A 255 -36.65 -25.62 5.92
CA GLU A 255 -37.96 -26.18 5.59
C GLU A 255 -38.98 -25.08 5.19
N SER A 256 -39.59 -25.29 4.01
CA SER A 256 -40.81 -24.65 3.46
C SER A 256 -41.02 -23.16 3.74
N ARG A 257 -40.25 -22.29 3.06
CA ARG A 257 -40.51 -20.85 3.02
C ARG A 257 -41.18 -20.39 1.73
N GLU A 258 -41.91 -19.28 1.83
CA GLU A 258 -42.54 -18.61 0.69
C GLU A 258 -41.51 -18.16 -0.33
N VAL A 259 -41.77 -18.44 -1.61
CA VAL A 259 -40.88 -18.13 -2.72
C VAL A 259 -40.91 -16.62 -3.01
N VAL A 260 -39.81 -15.93 -2.70
CA VAL A 260 -39.59 -14.53 -3.04
C VAL A 260 -39.20 -14.43 -4.51
N ARG A 261 -40.03 -13.74 -5.30
CA ARG A 261 -39.74 -13.45 -6.72
C ARG A 261 -39.02 -12.12 -6.84
N SER A 262 -37.74 -12.17 -7.17
CA SER A 262 -36.89 -10.99 -7.32
C SER A 262 -37.05 -10.34 -8.71
N SER A 263 -37.01 -9.01 -8.78
CA SER A 263 -37.02 -8.25 -10.04
C SER A 263 -35.62 -7.99 -10.62
N VAL A 264 -34.59 -8.53 -9.96
CA VAL A 264 -33.17 -8.33 -10.29
C VAL A 264 -32.83 -8.80 -11.69
N LYS A 265 -32.15 -7.93 -12.43
CA LYS A 265 -31.60 -8.18 -13.77
C LYS A 265 -30.11 -8.50 -13.73
N THR A 266 -29.40 -7.89 -12.78
CA THR A 266 -27.95 -8.05 -12.62
C THR A 266 -27.61 -8.47 -11.20
N LEU A 267 -26.97 -9.63 -11.05
CA LEU A 267 -26.48 -10.14 -9.77
C LEU A 267 -24.97 -10.31 -9.84
N VAL A 268 -24.25 -9.69 -8.91
CA VAL A 268 -22.81 -9.84 -8.71
C VAL A 268 -22.58 -10.46 -7.33
N LEU A 269 -21.84 -11.56 -7.27
CA LEU A 269 -21.49 -12.25 -6.03
C LEU A 269 -19.97 -12.18 -5.84
N PHE A 270 -19.51 -11.70 -4.67
CA PHE A 270 -18.08 -11.64 -4.30
C PHE A 270 -17.75 -12.71 -3.27
N ASP A 271 -16.73 -13.52 -3.52
CA ASP A 271 -16.28 -14.53 -2.57
C ASP A 271 -15.02 -14.12 -1.80
N HIS A 272 -15.17 -13.50 -0.64
CA HIS A 272 -14.01 -12.98 0.12
C HIS A 272 -13.11 -14.03 0.77
N ASP A 273 -13.35 -15.33 0.59
CA ASP A 273 -12.55 -16.38 1.23
C ASP A 273 -11.25 -16.68 0.46
N ARG A 274 -10.12 -16.16 0.97
CA ARG A 274 -8.78 -16.42 0.41
C ARG A 274 -8.19 -17.77 0.82
N GLY A 275 -8.83 -18.54 1.70
CA GLY A 275 -8.15 -19.63 2.39
C GLY A 275 -8.93 -20.93 2.61
N SER A 276 -10.21 -21.02 2.23
CA SER A 276 -10.97 -22.25 2.46
C SER A 276 -11.17 -23.08 1.19
N HIS A 277 -10.82 -24.37 1.29
CA HIS A 277 -10.95 -25.34 0.21
C HIS A 277 -12.39 -25.89 0.05
N TRP A 278 -13.41 -25.25 0.64
CA TRP A 278 -14.74 -25.87 0.90
C TRP A 278 -15.88 -25.39 -0.02
N TRP A 279 -15.63 -25.37 -1.32
CA TRP A 279 -16.53 -24.84 -2.35
C TRP A 279 -17.89 -25.53 -2.48
N ASP A 280 -17.98 -26.83 -2.19
CA ASP A 280 -19.23 -27.60 -2.29
C ASP A 280 -20.36 -27.08 -1.38
N ALA A 281 -20.01 -26.26 -0.39
CA ALA A 281 -20.95 -25.67 0.56
C ALA A 281 -20.91 -24.13 0.57
N SER A 282 -20.34 -23.48 -0.47
CA SER A 282 -20.35 -22.01 -0.53
C SER A 282 -21.80 -21.52 -0.58
N PRO A 283 -22.25 -20.69 0.38
CA PRO A 283 -23.62 -20.19 0.43
C PRO A 283 -23.96 -19.28 -0.76
N ALA A 284 -22.95 -18.82 -1.51
CA ALA A 284 -23.12 -18.18 -2.81
C ALA A 284 -23.96 -19.04 -3.77
N TRP A 285 -23.76 -20.36 -3.74
CA TRP A 285 -24.49 -21.29 -4.60
C TRP A 285 -25.85 -21.63 -4.03
N SER A 286 -25.97 -21.67 -2.70
CA SER A 286 -27.26 -21.87 -2.05
C SER A 286 -28.26 -20.82 -2.52
N ILE A 287 -27.89 -19.54 -2.65
CA ILE A 287 -28.87 -18.53 -3.10
C ILE A 287 -29.42 -18.76 -4.51
N LEU A 288 -28.62 -19.36 -5.39
CA LEU A 288 -29.03 -19.66 -6.76
C LEU A 288 -29.75 -21.01 -6.87
N ARG A 289 -29.51 -21.91 -5.91
CA ARG A 289 -30.09 -23.26 -5.86
C ARG A 289 -31.38 -23.33 -5.06
N GLU A 290 -31.50 -22.54 -4.02
CA GLU A 290 -32.62 -22.62 -3.08
C GLU A 290 -33.92 -22.10 -3.73
N PRO A 291 -35.04 -22.83 -3.57
CA PRO A 291 -36.32 -22.45 -4.17
C PRO A 291 -36.92 -21.19 -3.54
N SER A 292 -36.42 -20.74 -2.39
CA SER A 292 -37.00 -19.60 -1.67
C SER A 292 -36.76 -18.25 -2.34
N VAL A 293 -35.78 -18.13 -3.24
CA VAL A 293 -35.57 -16.92 -4.05
C VAL A 293 -35.45 -17.30 -5.51
N VAL A 294 -36.38 -16.84 -6.34
CA VAL A 294 -36.35 -17.07 -7.79
C VAL A 294 -36.02 -15.75 -8.49
N PHE A 295 -35.13 -15.82 -9.49
CA PHE A 295 -34.69 -14.68 -10.28
C PHE A 295 -35.21 -14.73 -11.73
N PRO A 296 -36.53 -14.59 -11.95
CA PRO A 296 -37.16 -14.77 -13.28
C PRO A 296 -36.78 -13.68 -14.30
N LYS A 297 -36.07 -12.63 -13.88
CA LYS A 297 -35.62 -11.51 -14.73
C LYS A 297 -34.09 -11.41 -14.81
N LEU A 298 -33.34 -12.36 -14.24
CA LEU A 298 -31.89 -12.29 -14.24
C LEU A 298 -31.36 -12.50 -15.65
N THR A 299 -30.73 -11.46 -16.19
CA THR A 299 -30.08 -11.49 -17.50
C THR A 299 -28.56 -11.46 -17.39
N HIS A 300 -28.01 -11.02 -16.25
CA HIS A 300 -26.58 -10.92 -16.02
C HIS A 300 -26.20 -11.47 -14.64
N LEU A 301 -25.28 -12.43 -14.62
CA LEU A 301 -24.69 -13.00 -13.42
C LEU A 301 -23.17 -12.81 -13.47
N GLU A 302 -22.60 -12.18 -12.46
CA GLU A 302 -21.16 -12.01 -12.28
C GLU A 302 -20.70 -12.65 -10.97
N LEU A 303 -19.64 -13.45 -11.04
CA LEU A 303 -19.05 -14.20 -9.94
C LEU A 303 -17.61 -13.74 -9.79
N VAL A 304 -17.32 -13.02 -8.71
CA VAL A 304 -16.00 -12.48 -8.41
C VAL A 304 -15.35 -13.37 -7.35
N MET A 305 -14.33 -14.13 -7.75
CA MET A 305 -13.72 -15.19 -6.96
C MET A 305 -12.28 -14.83 -6.59
N TYR A 306 -11.86 -15.04 -5.34
CA TYR A 306 -10.47 -14.76 -4.94
C TYR A 306 -9.54 -15.96 -5.14
N THR A 307 -10.09 -17.17 -5.19
CA THR A 307 -9.37 -18.43 -5.31
C THR A 307 -9.92 -19.24 -6.49
N THR A 308 -9.05 -19.98 -7.19
CA THR A 308 -9.46 -20.85 -8.30
C THR A 308 -10.14 -22.09 -7.72
N PRO A 309 -11.44 -22.29 -7.94
CA PRO A 309 -12.15 -23.41 -7.34
C PRO A 309 -11.79 -24.71 -8.06
N GLU A 310 -11.67 -25.85 -7.37
CA GLU A 310 -11.61 -27.17 -8.02
C GLU A 310 -13.00 -27.84 -8.16
N ALA A 311 -14.02 -27.38 -7.40
CA ALA A 311 -15.32 -28.05 -7.28
C ALA A 311 -16.56 -27.24 -7.77
N VAL A 312 -16.36 -26.05 -8.35
CA VAL A 312 -17.46 -25.18 -8.83
C VAL A 312 -18.42 -25.72 -9.92
N PRO A 313 -18.07 -26.68 -10.79
CA PRO A 313 -18.88 -26.98 -11.98
C PRO A 313 -20.31 -27.41 -11.70
N LYS A 314 -20.50 -28.41 -10.85
CA LYS A 314 -21.78 -29.11 -10.72
C LYS A 314 -22.87 -28.26 -10.08
N ALA A 315 -22.52 -27.49 -9.05
CA ALA A 315 -23.48 -26.65 -8.34
C ALA A 315 -23.89 -25.44 -9.19
N LEU A 316 -22.92 -24.77 -9.80
CA LEU A 316 -23.18 -23.67 -10.73
C LEU A 316 -24.03 -24.15 -11.91
N PHE A 317 -23.70 -25.30 -12.49
CA PHE A 317 -24.45 -25.86 -13.61
C PHE A 317 -25.90 -26.19 -13.26
N ALA A 318 -26.16 -26.79 -12.09
CA ALA A 318 -27.54 -27.00 -11.61
C ALA A 318 -28.32 -25.69 -11.45
N CYS A 319 -27.65 -24.61 -11.02
CA CYS A 319 -28.25 -23.29 -10.91
C CYS A 319 -28.49 -22.64 -12.27
N LEU A 320 -27.59 -22.80 -13.24
CA LEU A 320 -27.76 -22.22 -14.57
C LEU A 320 -29.02 -22.75 -15.27
N LYS A 321 -29.41 -24.01 -15.01
CA LYS A 321 -30.66 -24.60 -15.54
C LYS A 321 -31.92 -23.90 -15.04
N THR A 322 -31.90 -23.29 -13.85
CA THR A 322 -33.06 -22.55 -13.31
C THR A 322 -33.11 -21.10 -13.80
N LEU A 323 -32.02 -20.60 -14.39
CA LEU A 323 -31.88 -19.23 -14.85
C LEU A 323 -32.18 -19.12 -16.35
N GLU A 324 -33.42 -19.44 -16.73
CA GLU A 324 -33.84 -19.50 -18.14
C GLU A 324 -33.58 -18.22 -18.95
N ARG A 325 -33.46 -17.04 -18.31
CA ARG A 325 -33.23 -15.76 -18.99
C ARG A 325 -31.80 -15.24 -18.96
N LEU A 326 -30.85 -16.03 -18.48
CA LEU A 326 -29.47 -15.58 -18.34
C LEU A 326 -28.83 -15.34 -19.71
N GLU A 327 -28.49 -14.09 -20.00
CA GLU A 327 -27.84 -13.68 -21.25
C GLU A 327 -26.33 -13.53 -21.10
N THR A 328 -25.84 -13.22 -19.90
CA THR A 328 -24.42 -12.99 -19.65
C THR A 328 -24.00 -13.64 -18.35
N LEU A 329 -22.97 -14.50 -18.43
CA LEU A 329 -22.29 -15.07 -17.27
C LEU A 329 -20.86 -14.55 -17.24
N LYS A 330 -20.46 -13.89 -16.15
CA LYS A 330 -19.08 -13.46 -15.94
C LYS A 330 -18.47 -14.11 -14.73
N ILE A 331 -17.29 -14.69 -14.88
CA ILE A 331 -16.47 -15.22 -13.79
C ILE A 331 -15.20 -14.38 -13.79
N ARG A 332 -14.96 -13.64 -12.72
CA ARG A 332 -13.77 -12.82 -12.51
C ARG A 332 -12.94 -13.39 -11.38
N SER A 333 -11.62 -13.26 -11.48
CA SER A 333 -10.73 -13.56 -10.36
C SER A 333 -10.22 -12.25 -9.77
N ASP A 334 -10.62 -11.92 -8.53
CA ASP A 334 -10.13 -10.72 -7.84
C ASP A 334 -8.79 -11.01 -7.15
N LYS A 335 -7.73 -11.16 -7.94
CA LYS A 335 -6.36 -11.20 -7.40
C LYS A 335 -5.83 -9.77 -7.28
N ALA A 336 -6.34 -9.03 -6.29
CA ALA A 336 -5.72 -7.78 -5.82
C ALA A 336 -4.31 -7.97 -5.20
N SER A 337 -3.74 -9.19 -5.24
CA SER A 337 -2.37 -9.49 -4.80
C SER A 337 -1.63 -10.21 -5.93
N PRO A 338 -0.42 -9.75 -6.31
CA PRO A 338 0.35 -10.36 -7.40
C PRO A 338 0.61 -11.83 -7.11
N PRO A 339 0.49 -12.73 -8.10
CA PRO A 339 0.77 -14.15 -7.90
C PRO A 339 2.23 -14.34 -7.45
N GLN A 340 2.46 -15.19 -6.44
CA GLN A 340 3.81 -15.69 -6.16
C GLN A 340 4.34 -16.38 -7.42
N PRO A 341 5.61 -16.16 -7.82
CA PRO A 341 6.18 -16.86 -8.96
C PRO A 341 6.37 -18.35 -8.60
N ASP A 342 5.59 -19.21 -9.24
CA ASP A 342 5.83 -20.66 -9.21
C ASP A 342 7.18 -21.00 -9.88
N PRO A 343 7.83 -22.10 -9.48
CA PRO A 343 9.10 -22.53 -10.07
C PRO A 343 8.95 -22.76 -11.59
N PRO A 344 9.99 -22.42 -12.39
CA PRO A 344 9.95 -22.57 -13.85
C PRO A 344 9.81 -24.04 -14.22
N GLY A 345 8.70 -24.40 -14.89
CA GLY A 345 8.47 -25.76 -15.40
C GLY A 345 7.08 -26.35 -15.15
N ARG A 346 6.24 -25.74 -14.30
CA ARG A 346 4.82 -26.12 -14.21
C ARG A 346 4.02 -25.39 -15.28
N ALA A 347 3.60 -26.13 -16.31
CA ALA A 347 2.55 -25.68 -17.22
C ALA A 347 1.28 -25.38 -16.40
N LEU A 348 0.81 -24.13 -16.44
CA LEU A 348 -0.46 -23.74 -15.83
C LEU A 348 -1.59 -24.26 -16.72
N ALA A 349 -2.08 -25.46 -16.41
CA ALA A 349 -3.28 -26.00 -17.01
C ALA A 349 -4.51 -25.17 -16.60
N VAL A 350 -5.51 -25.06 -17.48
CA VAL A 350 -6.82 -24.54 -17.09
C VAL A 350 -7.30 -25.32 -15.86
N PRO A 351 -7.76 -24.66 -14.78
CA PRO A 351 -8.29 -25.37 -13.62
C PRO A 351 -9.29 -26.43 -14.10
N PRO A 352 -9.10 -27.72 -13.77
CA PRO A 352 -9.96 -28.80 -14.26
C PRO A 352 -11.45 -28.56 -14.03
N SER A 353 -11.77 -27.75 -13.01
CA SER A 353 -13.09 -27.21 -12.74
C SER A 353 -13.65 -26.34 -13.86
N VAL A 354 -12.93 -25.32 -14.33
CA VAL A 354 -13.41 -24.44 -15.41
C VAL A 354 -13.64 -25.26 -16.68
N LEU A 355 -12.77 -26.24 -16.94
CA LEU A 355 -12.95 -27.19 -18.05
C LEU A 355 -14.19 -28.06 -17.88
N ALA A 356 -14.40 -28.60 -16.69
CA ALA A 356 -15.59 -29.39 -16.37
C ALA A 356 -16.88 -28.57 -16.46
N LEU A 357 -16.86 -27.30 -16.05
CA LEU A 357 -18.00 -26.39 -16.20
C LEU A 357 -18.31 -26.15 -17.67
N VAL A 358 -17.31 -25.80 -18.48
CA VAL A 358 -17.50 -25.59 -19.92
C VAL A 358 -17.97 -26.88 -20.58
N SER A 359 -17.40 -28.03 -20.22
CA SER A 359 -17.80 -29.34 -20.75
C SER A 359 -19.24 -29.70 -20.37
N GLU A 360 -19.65 -29.49 -19.12
CA GLU A 360 -21.04 -29.69 -18.68
C GLU A 360 -22.01 -28.72 -19.37
N MET A 361 -21.63 -27.44 -19.52
CA MET A 361 -22.40 -26.43 -20.24
C MET A 361 -22.63 -26.81 -21.70
N VAL A 362 -21.59 -27.30 -22.39
CA VAL A 362 -21.70 -27.73 -23.79
C VAL A 362 -22.50 -29.03 -23.91
N GLY A 363 -22.45 -29.90 -22.90
CA GLY A 363 -23.21 -31.16 -22.86
C GLY A 363 -24.72 -31.00 -22.68
N ASP A 364 -25.23 -29.82 -22.29
CA ASP A 364 -26.66 -29.54 -22.14
C ASP A 364 -27.08 -28.27 -22.90
N PRO A 365 -27.54 -28.44 -24.16
CA PRO A 365 -27.99 -27.34 -25.02
C PRO A 365 -29.04 -26.43 -24.40
N MET A 366 -29.89 -26.97 -23.52
CA MET A 366 -31.00 -26.22 -22.94
C MET A 366 -30.50 -25.20 -21.92
N ALA A 367 -29.40 -25.49 -21.22
CA ALA A 367 -28.79 -24.56 -20.26
C ALA A 367 -28.13 -23.34 -20.94
N LEU A 368 -27.76 -23.46 -22.23
CA LEU A 368 -27.07 -22.42 -23.00
C LEU A 368 -27.97 -21.60 -23.90
N ARG A 369 -29.24 -21.99 -24.09
CA ARG A 369 -30.11 -21.46 -25.16
C ARG A 369 -30.19 -19.93 -25.21
N ASN A 370 -30.16 -19.26 -24.07
CA ASN A 370 -30.29 -17.79 -23.98
C ASN A 370 -28.97 -17.06 -23.69
N LEU A 371 -27.88 -17.80 -23.47
CA LEU A 371 -26.59 -17.24 -23.09
C LEU A 371 -25.90 -16.64 -24.33
N LYS A 372 -25.65 -15.33 -24.29
CA LYS A 372 -25.01 -14.57 -25.37
C LYS A 372 -23.54 -14.29 -25.08
N GLU A 373 -23.16 -14.15 -23.82
CA GLU A 373 -21.76 -13.89 -23.42
C GLU A 373 -21.34 -14.74 -22.22
N VAL A 374 -20.19 -15.41 -22.32
CA VAL A 374 -19.51 -16.07 -21.21
C VAL A 374 -18.13 -15.46 -21.04
N ALA A 375 -17.93 -14.75 -19.93
CA ALA A 375 -16.67 -14.16 -19.56
C ALA A 375 -15.93 -15.05 -18.56
N LEU A 376 -14.73 -15.53 -18.90
CA LEU A 376 -13.90 -16.35 -17.99
C LEU A 376 -12.60 -15.61 -17.64
N PRO A 377 -12.05 -15.80 -16.43
CA PRO A 377 -10.80 -15.17 -16.04
C PRO A 377 -9.62 -15.87 -16.72
N TYR A 378 -8.72 -15.09 -17.33
CA TYR A 378 -7.48 -15.59 -17.92
C TYR A 378 -6.41 -15.72 -16.84
N GLN A 379 -5.87 -16.91 -16.65
CA GLN A 379 -4.64 -17.12 -15.87
C GLN A 379 -3.65 -17.86 -16.76
N HIS A 380 -2.73 -17.14 -17.42
CA HIS A 380 -1.59 -17.71 -18.17
C HIS A 380 -1.86 -19.04 -18.93
N TYR A 381 -2.98 -19.14 -19.65
CA TYR A 381 -3.32 -20.36 -20.38
C TYR A 381 -2.65 -20.37 -21.77
N HIS A 382 -2.24 -21.55 -22.23
CA HIS A 382 -1.86 -21.72 -23.63
C HIS A 382 -3.10 -21.59 -24.54
N ASN A 383 -2.99 -20.79 -25.60
CA ASN A 383 -4.07 -20.54 -26.57
C ASN A 383 -4.60 -21.83 -27.25
N SER A 384 -3.82 -22.91 -27.24
CA SER A 384 -4.21 -24.21 -27.79
C SER A 384 -5.37 -24.86 -27.02
N ASP A 385 -5.39 -24.74 -25.69
CA ASP A 385 -6.28 -25.55 -24.85
C ASP A 385 -7.73 -25.03 -24.92
N ILE A 386 -7.90 -23.70 -24.93
CA ILE A 386 -9.21 -23.06 -25.10
C ILE A 386 -9.76 -23.29 -26.51
N GLY A 387 -8.87 -23.24 -27.53
CA GLY A 387 -9.22 -23.49 -28.92
C GLY A 387 -9.59 -24.94 -29.22
N ILE A 388 -9.01 -25.90 -28.49
CA ILE A 388 -9.35 -27.33 -28.58
C ILE A 388 -10.70 -27.60 -27.90
N LEU A 389 -10.97 -27.04 -26.72
CA LEU A 389 -12.23 -27.25 -26.00
C LEU A 389 -13.47 -26.78 -26.77
N LEU A 390 -13.42 -25.61 -27.40
CA LEU A 390 -14.55 -25.09 -28.17
C LEU A 390 -14.74 -25.82 -29.51
N ARG A 391 -13.69 -26.45 -30.06
CA ARG A 391 -13.77 -27.25 -31.30
C ARG A 391 -14.19 -28.70 -31.07
N CYS A 392 -13.86 -29.29 -29.91
CA CYS A 392 -14.11 -30.71 -29.65
C CYS A 392 -15.54 -31.05 -29.20
N HIS A 393 -16.34 -30.06 -28.79
CA HIS A 393 -17.66 -30.34 -28.17
C HIS A 393 -18.87 -29.61 -28.78
N ALA A 394 -18.68 -28.65 -29.70
CA ALA A 394 -19.80 -28.04 -30.43
C ALA A 394 -19.86 -28.61 -31.86
N PRO A 395 -20.90 -29.37 -32.26
CA PRO A 395 -21.17 -29.58 -33.67
C PRO A 395 -21.34 -28.20 -34.32
N ALA A 396 -20.57 -27.94 -35.38
CA ALA A 396 -20.57 -26.67 -36.07
C ALA A 396 -21.97 -26.36 -36.63
N GLY A 397 -22.75 -25.53 -35.92
CA GLY A 397 -24.08 -25.09 -36.37
C GLY A 397 -25.09 -24.74 -35.28
N ASP A 398 -24.97 -25.27 -34.06
CA ASP A 398 -26.10 -25.26 -33.11
C ASP A 398 -26.23 -24.01 -32.20
N TYR A 399 -25.22 -23.12 -32.15
CA TYR A 399 -25.25 -21.93 -31.28
C TYR A 399 -24.73 -20.64 -31.96
N PRO A 400 -25.37 -20.16 -33.04
CA PRO A 400 -24.97 -18.91 -33.67
C PRO A 400 -25.18 -17.74 -32.69
N GLY A 401 -24.07 -17.17 -32.17
CA GLY A 401 -24.08 -15.94 -31.37
C GLY A 401 -23.60 -16.03 -29.92
N LEU A 402 -23.15 -17.20 -29.42
CA LEU A 402 -22.51 -17.28 -28.10
C LEU A 402 -21.08 -16.71 -28.15
N LYS A 403 -20.87 -15.57 -27.50
CA LYS A 403 -19.56 -14.91 -27.38
C LYS A 403 -18.82 -15.38 -26.12
N VAL A 404 -17.78 -16.20 -26.29
CA VAL A 404 -16.87 -16.53 -25.18
C VAL A 404 -15.75 -15.50 -25.12
N VAL A 405 -15.67 -14.75 -24.02
CA VAL A 405 -14.65 -13.73 -23.77
C VAL A 405 -13.73 -14.20 -22.64
N VAL A 406 -12.44 -14.29 -22.91
CA VAL A 406 -11.46 -14.62 -21.88
C VAL A 406 -10.74 -13.35 -21.48
N TYR A 407 -11.00 -12.85 -20.27
CA TYR A 407 -10.48 -11.58 -19.78
C TYR A 407 -9.10 -11.77 -19.18
N THR A 408 -8.11 -11.09 -19.73
CA THR A 408 -6.85 -10.80 -19.04
C THR A 408 -7.07 -9.56 -18.18
N ASP A 409 -6.64 -9.58 -16.92
CA ASP A 409 -6.56 -8.34 -16.14
C ASP A 409 -5.57 -7.40 -16.82
N LEU A 410 -6.11 -6.40 -17.53
CA LEU A 410 -5.33 -5.42 -18.29
C LEU A 410 -4.47 -4.52 -17.37
N GLU A 411 -4.82 -4.39 -16.09
CA GLU A 411 -3.96 -3.74 -15.10
C GLU A 411 -2.64 -4.49 -14.87
N GLN A 412 -2.53 -5.76 -15.29
CA GLN A 412 -1.29 -6.54 -15.27
C GLN A 412 -0.59 -6.64 -16.64
N ILE A 413 -1.18 -6.08 -17.71
CA ILE A 413 -0.54 -6.05 -19.04
C ILE A 413 0.25 -4.75 -19.17
N ASP A 414 1.56 -4.87 -18.97
CA ASP A 414 2.54 -3.79 -19.16
C ASP A 414 2.39 -3.12 -20.55
N SER A 415 2.25 -1.80 -20.56
CA SER A 415 1.96 -0.90 -21.69
C SER A 415 2.94 -0.92 -22.89
N GLY A 416 3.91 -1.84 -22.89
CA GLY A 416 4.93 -2.00 -23.93
C GLY A 416 4.93 -3.35 -24.65
N THR A 417 4.00 -4.25 -24.35
CA THR A 417 3.90 -5.52 -25.08
C THR A 417 3.08 -5.30 -26.34
N ARG A 418 3.72 -5.29 -27.53
CA ARG A 418 3.00 -5.53 -28.79
C ARG A 418 2.52 -6.99 -28.78
N LEU A 419 1.44 -7.24 -28.04
CA LEU A 419 0.50 -8.27 -28.41
C LEU A 419 -0.01 -7.85 -29.79
N SER A 420 0.06 -8.73 -30.79
CA SER A 420 -0.85 -8.63 -31.92
C SER A 420 -2.24 -8.41 -31.32
N ASN A 421 -2.87 -7.28 -31.64
CA ASN A 421 -4.17 -6.89 -31.10
C ASN A 421 -5.16 -8.04 -31.27
N SER A 422 -5.41 -8.80 -30.20
CA SER A 422 -6.39 -9.87 -30.19
C SER A 422 -6.90 -10.05 -28.77
N SER A 423 -7.97 -9.33 -28.43
CA SER A 423 -9.07 -9.98 -27.72
C SER A 423 -9.48 -11.18 -28.58
N LEU A 424 -9.26 -12.40 -28.10
CA LEU A 424 -9.68 -13.60 -28.82
C LEU A 424 -11.20 -13.69 -28.75
N LEU A 425 -11.86 -13.19 -29.79
CA LEU A 425 -13.26 -13.47 -30.11
C LEU A 425 -13.27 -14.84 -30.79
N LEU A 426 -13.62 -15.89 -30.04
CA LEU A 426 -14.02 -17.16 -30.64
C LEU A 426 -15.52 -17.09 -30.88
N ASP A 427 -15.90 -16.83 -32.13
CA ASP A 427 -17.28 -16.99 -32.59
C ASP A 427 -17.44 -18.43 -33.10
N ILE A 428 -18.39 -19.18 -32.54
CA ILE A 428 -18.63 -20.58 -32.92
C ILE A 428 -19.58 -20.61 -34.12
N ALA A 429 -19.09 -20.17 -35.29
CA ALA A 429 -19.49 -20.59 -36.65
C ALA A 429 -18.89 -19.64 -37.70
N GLY A 430 -18.08 -20.17 -38.62
CA GLY A 430 -17.73 -19.49 -39.89
C GLY A 430 -16.68 -18.37 -39.78
N LEU A 431 -15.51 -18.61 -40.38
CA LEU A 431 -14.44 -17.63 -40.53
C LEU A 431 -14.89 -16.43 -41.40
N HIS A 432 -15.32 -15.35 -40.76
CA HIS A 432 -15.23 -14.00 -41.34
C HIS A 432 -14.61 -13.04 -40.32
N PHE A 433 -13.39 -12.59 -40.64
CA PHE A 433 -12.73 -11.50 -39.94
C PHE A 433 -13.44 -10.18 -40.26
N HIS A 434 -14.33 -9.72 -39.40
CA HIS A 434 -14.66 -8.30 -39.32
C HIS A 434 -13.77 -7.67 -38.25
N GLY A 435 -12.84 -6.81 -38.70
CA GLY A 435 -12.04 -5.97 -37.83
C GLY A 435 -12.95 -5.02 -37.04
N VAL A 436 -13.18 -5.33 -35.77
CA VAL A 436 -13.82 -4.42 -34.83
C VAL A 436 -12.75 -3.45 -34.34
N TYR A 437 -12.80 -2.21 -34.83
CA TYR A 437 -12.15 -1.08 -34.19
C TYR A 437 -12.77 -0.88 -32.81
N ASN A 438 -12.00 -1.10 -31.74
CA ASN A 438 -12.39 -0.59 -30.43
C ASN A 438 -12.13 0.92 -30.40
N CYS A 439 -13.22 1.65 -30.26
CA CYS A 439 -13.28 3.06 -29.94
C CYS A 439 -12.56 3.34 -28.61
N PHE A 440 -11.31 3.76 -28.68
CA PHE A 440 -10.96 5.00 -28.01
C PHE A 440 -11.44 6.13 -28.92
N GLN A 441 -12.65 6.66 -28.70
CA GLN A 441 -12.95 8.01 -29.17
C GLN A 441 -12.21 8.99 -28.26
N LEU A 442 -10.89 9.08 -28.44
CA LEU A 442 -10.28 10.40 -28.47
C LEU A 442 -10.80 11.01 -29.77
N HIS A 443 -11.61 12.07 -29.68
CA HIS A 443 -11.76 12.99 -30.80
C HIS A 443 -10.38 13.59 -31.08
N VAL A 444 -9.58 12.87 -31.86
CA VAL A 444 -8.48 13.44 -32.61
C VAL A 444 -9.17 14.24 -33.72
N TYR A 445 -9.39 15.53 -33.45
CA TYR A 445 -9.70 16.48 -34.51
C TYR A 445 -8.64 16.34 -35.62
N PRO A 446 -9.02 16.44 -36.89
CA PRO A 446 -8.06 16.38 -37.99
C PRO A 446 -7.00 17.45 -37.76
N THR A 447 -5.74 17.07 -37.95
CA THR A 447 -4.58 17.95 -37.96
C THR A 447 -4.89 19.16 -38.83
N ILE A 448 -5.31 20.26 -38.19
CA ILE A 448 -5.39 21.55 -38.83
C ILE A 448 -3.93 21.99 -39.02
N HIS A 449 -3.39 21.72 -40.20
CA HIS A 449 -2.22 22.41 -40.72
C HIS A 449 -2.59 23.86 -40.99
N LEU A 450 -2.77 24.65 -39.93
CA LEU A 450 -2.70 26.10 -40.04
C LEU A 450 -1.21 26.46 -40.02
N ALA A 451 -0.68 26.69 -41.22
CA ALA A 451 0.54 27.45 -41.38
C ALA A 451 0.32 28.85 -40.75
N MET A 452 0.82 29.03 -39.53
CA MET A 452 0.85 30.33 -38.84
C MET A 452 2.32 30.73 -38.60
N PRO A 453 2.65 32.04 -38.67
CA PRO A 453 4.03 32.50 -38.79
C PRO A 453 4.88 32.26 -37.53
N SER A 454 6.15 31.97 -37.78
CA SER A 454 7.18 31.42 -36.89
C SER A 454 7.76 32.34 -35.81
N HIS A 455 7.07 33.38 -35.36
CA HIS A 455 7.69 34.32 -34.41
C HIS A 455 6.83 34.56 -33.17
N TYR A 456 7.45 34.30 -32.00
CA TYR A 456 7.01 34.60 -30.63
C TYR A 456 6.17 33.55 -29.89
N SER A 457 6.83 32.46 -29.48
CA SER A 457 6.41 31.63 -28.35
C SER A 457 7.15 32.07 -27.08
N PRO A 458 6.47 32.57 -26.02
CA PRO A 458 7.09 32.93 -24.75
C PRO A 458 7.13 31.67 -23.89
N THR A 459 8.16 30.87 -24.14
CA THR A 459 8.49 29.78 -23.25
C THR A 459 9.16 30.33 -22.00
N PRO A 460 8.83 29.83 -20.79
CA PRO A 460 9.56 30.21 -19.58
C PRO A 460 11.05 29.90 -19.74
N PRO A 461 11.96 30.74 -19.20
CA PRO A 461 13.40 30.50 -19.29
C PRO A 461 13.76 29.10 -18.80
N LEU A 462 14.75 28.48 -19.44
CA LEU A 462 15.15 27.09 -19.16
C LEU A 462 15.55 26.89 -17.69
N GLU A 463 16.10 27.92 -17.04
CA GLU A 463 16.50 27.90 -15.64
C GLU A 463 15.29 27.81 -14.70
N VAL A 464 14.18 28.46 -15.06
CA VAL A 464 12.93 28.43 -14.30
C VAL A 464 12.28 27.06 -14.45
N LEU A 465 12.21 26.53 -15.66
CA LEU A 465 11.74 25.17 -15.90
C LEU A 465 12.60 24.12 -15.20
N GLY A 466 13.93 24.24 -15.23
CA GLY A 466 14.83 23.35 -14.51
C GLY A 466 14.56 23.34 -13.00
N LYS A 467 14.32 24.51 -12.39
CA LYS A 467 13.92 24.60 -10.97
C LYS A 467 12.56 23.96 -10.70
N ILE A 468 11.57 24.16 -11.57
CA ILE A 468 10.25 23.53 -11.47
C ILE A 468 10.41 22.01 -11.54
N PHE A 469 11.15 21.49 -12.51
CA PHE A 469 11.34 20.07 -12.70
C PHE A 469 11.99 19.41 -11.48
N ILE A 470 12.97 20.06 -10.86
CA ILE A 470 13.60 19.57 -9.63
C ILE A 470 12.63 19.54 -8.45
N ARG A 471 11.70 20.49 -8.38
CA ARG A 471 10.64 20.51 -7.35
C ARG A 471 9.53 19.50 -7.62
N CYS A 472 9.36 19.07 -8.87
CA CYS A 472 8.40 18.04 -9.26
C CYS A 472 8.93 16.62 -9.11
N LEU A 473 10.23 16.43 -8.86
CA LEU A 473 10.79 15.09 -8.68
C LEU A 473 10.07 14.37 -7.51
N PRO A 474 9.71 13.09 -7.69
CA PRO A 474 9.13 12.31 -6.62
C PRO A 474 10.15 12.15 -5.50
N GLU A 475 9.62 11.95 -4.29
CA GLU A 475 10.45 11.87 -3.11
C GLU A 475 11.21 10.58 -2.97
N ARG A 476 10.70 9.50 -3.58
CA ARG A 476 11.46 8.27 -3.76
C ARG A 476 12.16 8.35 -5.09
N ASP A 477 13.45 8.08 -5.06
CA ASP A 477 14.23 8.02 -6.28
C ASP A 477 13.81 6.86 -7.20
N SER A 478 13.16 5.81 -6.65
CA SER A 478 12.60 4.68 -7.41
C SER A 478 11.41 5.06 -8.28
N ASP A 479 10.58 6.01 -7.83
CA ASP A 479 9.40 6.48 -8.55
C ASP A 479 9.78 7.31 -9.80
N ARG A 480 11.05 7.73 -9.94
CA ARG A 480 11.51 8.55 -11.09
C ARG A 480 11.46 7.81 -12.43
N LEU A 481 11.48 6.49 -12.41
CA LEU A 481 11.37 5.66 -13.61
C LEU A 481 9.91 5.49 -14.08
N ASP A 482 8.93 5.84 -13.24
CA ASP A 482 7.52 5.74 -13.59
C ASP A 482 7.23 6.71 -14.77
N PRO A 483 6.70 6.20 -15.90
CA PRO A 483 6.33 7.03 -17.04
C PRO A 483 5.32 8.15 -16.71
N ASN A 484 4.60 8.03 -15.60
CA ASN A 484 3.57 8.96 -15.12
C ASN A 484 4.08 9.91 -14.04
N GLN A 485 5.35 9.82 -13.64
CA GLN A 485 5.98 10.71 -12.66
C GLN A 485 7.09 11.54 -13.31
N ALA A 486 7.50 12.63 -12.66
CA ALA A 486 8.69 13.36 -13.08
C ALA A 486 9.95 12.49 -12.84
N PRO A 487 10.99 12.56 -13.70
CA PRO A 487 11.11 13.46 -14.85
C PRO A 487 10.46 12.97 -16.15
N MET A 488 9.95 11.73 -16.20
CA MET A 488 9.44 11.12 -17.44
C MET A 488 8.15 11.77 -17.95
N LEU A 489 7.22 12.09 -17.06
CA LEU A 489 5.99 12.82 -17.37
C LEU A 489 6.29 14.18 -18.01
N LEU A 490 7.28 14.90 -17.48
CA LEU A 490 7.68 16.22 -17.98
C LEU A 490 8.17 16.17 -19.44
N CYS A 491 8.78 15.05 -19.85
CA CYS A 491 9.22 14.82 -21.23
C CYS A 491 8.06 14.56 -22.21
N ARG A 492 6.84 14.33 -21.71
CA ARG A 492 5.64 14.05 -22.52
C ARG A 492 4.75 15.27 -22.75
N VAL A 493 4.92 16.33 -21.97
CA VAL A 493 4.08 17.55 -22.03
C VAL A 493 4.19 18.28 -23.37
N SER A 494 5.41 18.61 -23.80
CA SER A 494 5.67 19.27 -25.10
C SER A 494 7.10 19.01 -25.57
N SER A 495 7.38 19.26 -26.85
CA SER A 495 8.75 19.16 -27.40
C SER A 495 9.72 20.12 -26.70
N PHE A 496 9.25 21.32 -26.32
CA PHE A 496 10.04 22.29 -25.56
C PHE A 496 10.34 21.81 -24.14
N TRP A 497 9.33 21.31 -23.41
CA TRP A 497 9.54 20.76 -22.06
C TRP A 497 10.45 19.56 -22.07
N ARG A 498 10.29 18.68 -23.08
CA ARG A 498 11.22 17.58 -23.32
C ARG A 498 12.64 18.08 -23.50
N LYS A 499 12.87 19.06 -24.37
CA LYS A 499 14.21 19.65 -24.58
C LYS A 499 14.77 20.26 -23.30
N ALA A 500 13.95 20.97 -22.53
CA ALA A 500 14.33 21.58 -21.25
C ALA A 500 14.68 20.52 -20.19
N ALA A 501 13.87 19.47 -20.06
CA ALA A 501 14.09 18.39 -19.10
C ALA A 501 15.37 17.61 -19.47
N LEU A 502 15.56 17.30 -20.75
CA LEU A 502 16.77 16.63 -21.25
C LEU A 502 18.03 17.47 -21.03
N ALA A 503 17.94 18.80 -21.03
CA ALA A 503 19.07 19.70 -20.75
C ALA A 503 19.39 19.85 -19.25
N GLU A 504 18.44 19.58 -18.35
CA GLU A 504 18.66 19.69 -16.90
C GLU A 504 19.33 18.43 -16.34
N HIS A 505 20.66 18.45 -16.30
CA HIS A 505 21.50 17.34 -15.83
C HIS A 505 21.14 16.80 -14.43
N ARG A 506 20.54 17.65 -13.56
CA ARG A 506 20.16 17.23 -12.21
C ARG A 506 19.05 16.18 -12.17
N LEU A 507 18.20 16.12 -13.19
CA LEU A 507 17.11 15.13 -13.23
C LEU A 507 17.63 13.71 -13.43
N TRP A 508 18.81 13.57 -14.04
CA TRP A 508 19.30 12.32 -14.61
C TRP A 508 20.48 11.70 -13.84
N HIS A 509 20.90 12.27 -12.70
CA HIS A 509 22.06 11.78 -11.95
C HIS A 509 21.75 10.60 -11.01
N THR A 510 20.47 10.26 -10.81
CA THR A 510 20.03 9.15 -9.98
C THR A 510 19.13 8.23 -10.77
N ILE A 511 19.36 6.92 -10.67
CA ILE A 511 18.42 5.86 -11.04
C ILE A 511 18.36 4.89 -9.87
N ILE A 512 17.18 4.72 -9.27
CA ILE A 512 16.89 3.61 -8.37
C ILE A 512 15.79 2.78 -9.03
N PHE A 513 15.96 1.47 -9.13
CA PHE A 513 14.93 0.57 -9.64
C PHE A 513 13.93 0.21 -8.53
N PRO A 514 12.61 0.29 -8.78
CA PRO A 514 11.61 -0.12 -7.80
C PRO A 514 11.66 -1.65 -7.54
N PRO A 515 11.12 -2.12 -6.41
CA PRO A 515 11.15 -3.54 -6.06
C PRO A 515 10.41 -4.42 -7.09
N THR A 516 10.82 -5.71 -7.16
CA THR A 516 10.63 -6.71 -8.24
C THR A 516 9.30 -6.82 -8.99
N SER A 517 8.21 -6.25 -8.50
CA SER A 517 6.95 -6.14 -9.24
C SER A 517 7.12 -5.56 -10.66
N GLN A 518 8.13 -4.72 -10.91
CA GLN A 518 8.43 -4.10 -12.20
C GLN A 518 9.72 -4.62 -12.88
N ALA A 519 10.19 -5.80 -12.47
CA ALA A 519 11.49 -6.31 -12.90
C ALA A 519 11.66 -6.36 -14.42
N ARG A 520 10.67 -6.89 -15.15
CA ARG A 520 10.72 -6.99 -16.62
C ARG A 520 10.80 -5.63 -17.32
N SER A 521 10.17 -4.61 -16.76
CA SER A 521 10.20 -3.25 -17.32
C SER A 521 11.58 -2.62 -17.11
N CYS A 522 12.21 -2.87 -15.95
CA CYS A 522 13.57 -2.44 -15.64
C CYS A 522 14.60 -3.13 -16.54
N GLU A 523 14.48 -4.44 -16.73
CA GLU A 523 15.30 -5.23 -17.66
C GLU A 523 15.19 -4.69 -19.08
N ARG A 524 13.97 -4.46 -19.57
CA ARG A 524 13.75 -3.85 -20.90
C ARG A 524 14.36 -2.46 -20.99
N PHE A 525 14.20 -1.64 -19.97
CA PHE A 525 14.78 -0.29 -19.92
C PHE A 525 16.30 -0.31 -20.03
N ILE A 526 16.98 -1.21 -19.33
CA ILE A 526 18.46 -1.31 -19.41
C ILE A 526 18.89 -1.95 -20.72
N SER A 527 18.23 -3.03 -21.14
CA SER A 527 18.58 -3.78 -22.36
C SER A 527 18.38 -2.95 -23.63
N SER A 528 17.43 -2.02 -23.62
CA SER A 528 17.22 -1.04 -24.70
C SER A 528 18.21 0.14 -24.67
N GLY A 529 19.17 0.16 -23.72
CA GLY A 529 20.10 1.26 -23.53
C GLY A 529 19.50 2.48 -22.81
N GLY A 530 18.29 2.36 -22.25
CA GLY A 530 17.62 3.43 -21.53
C GLY A 530 18.43 3.96 -20.34
N ALA A 531 19.08 3.08 -19.58
CA ALA A 531 19.98 3.49 -18.49
C ALA A 531 21.21 4.27 -18.99
N ASP A 532 21.75 3.88 -20.15
CA ASP A 532 22.87 4.58 -20.78
C ASP A 532 22.46 5.97 -21.26
N GLN A 533 21.29 6.08 -21.89
CA GLN A 533 20.71 7.35 -22.28
C GLN A 533 20.40 8.24 -21.07
N TRP A 534 19.95 7.64 -19.96
CA TRP A 534 19.68 8.38 -18.73
C TRP A 534 20.97 9.00 -18.18
N PHE A 535 22.00 8.22 -17.93
CA PHE A 535 23.22 8.75 -17.33
C PHE A 535 24.07 9.60 -18.28
N SER A 536 24.02 9.38 -19.58
CA SER A 536 24.65 10.31 -20.54
C SER A 536 24.05 11.73 -20.45
N ARG A 537 22.76 11.87 -20.09
CA ARG A 537 22.11 13.17 -19.85
C ARG A 537 22.52 13.84 -18.54
N SER A 538 23.20 13.15 -17.62
CA SER A 538 23.63 13.74 -16.34
C SER A 538 24.91 14.58 -16.42
N GLY A 539 25.55 14.66 -17.60
CA GLY A 539 26.76 15.45 -17.81
C GLY A 539 27.96 14.89 -17.04
N SER A 540 28.65 15.74 -16.28
CA SER A 540 29.79 15.37 -15.42
C SER A 540 29.40 15.07 -13.97
N ARG A 541 28.11 15.06 -13.64
CA ARG A 541 27.65 14.88 -12.24
C ARG A 541 28.00 13.51 -11.70
N LEU A 542 28.16 13.44 -10.38
CA LEU A 542 28.29 12.18 -9.68
C LEU A 542 26.98 11.40 -9.71
N LEU A 543 27.08 10.10 -9.89
CA LEU A 543 25.97 9.21 -10.17
C LEU A 543 25.53 8.45 -8.93
N SER A 544 24.24 8.22 -8.82
CA SER A 544 23.64 7.31 -7.85
C SER A 544 22.87 6.24 -8.61
N PHE A 545 23.23 4.99 -8.37
CA PHE A 545 22.60 3.84 -8.99
C PHE A 545 22.12 2.91 -7.89
N GLY A 546 20.91 2.38 -7.99
CA GLY A 546 20.47 1.38 -7.04
C GLY A 546 19.26 0.55 -7.44
N GLU A 547 18.95 -0.44 -6.62
CA GLU A 547 17.68 -1.17 -6.58
C GLU A 547 17.10 -1.02 -5.17
N GLU A 548 15.83 -0.68 -5.06
CA GLU A 548 15.12 -0.61 -3.79
C GLU A 548 14.99 -2.04 -3.22
N ALA A 549 15.39 -2.22 -1.96
CA ALA A 549 15.50 -3.54 -1.35
C ALA A 549 14.20 -4.35 -1.51
N SER A 550 14.28 -5.49 -2.20
CA SER A 550 13.17 -6.40 -2.44
C SER A 550 13.48 -7.80 -1.92
N VAL A 551 12.42 -8.55 -1.58
CA VAL A 551 12.49 -9.95 -1.12
C VAL A 551 13.02 -10.89 -2.22
N ASN A 552 12.80 -10.54 -3.48
CA ASN A 552 13.36 -11.24 -4.63
C ASN A 552 14.24 -10.27 -5.41
N PRO A 553 15.57 -10.47 -5.49
CA PRO A 553 16.43 -9.68 -6.37
C PRO A 553 16.20 -10.00 -7.85
N MET A 554 16.40 -8.99 -8.70
CA MET A 554 16.45 -9.20 -10.14
C MET A 554 17.77 -9.86 -10.60
N ASN A 555 17.77 -11.19 -10.77
CA ASN A 555 18.91 -11.91 -11.37
C ASN A 555 19.36 -11.33 -12.73
N THR A 556 18.43 -10.74 -13.51
CA THR A 556 18.77 -10.24 -14.84
C THR A 556 19.61 -8.96 -14.82
N LEU A 557 19.45 -8.11 -13.80
CA LEU A 557 20.20 -6.85 -13.74
C LEU A 557 21.71 -7.13 -13.69
N LEU A 558 22.13 -8.13 -12.91
CA LEU A 558 23.53 -8.53 -12.69
C LEU A 558 24.31 -8.81 -13.97
N LYS A 559 23.65 -9.35 -15.00
CA LYS A 559 24.28 -9.60 -16.31
C LYS A 559 24.51 -8.32 -17.11
N LEU A 560 23.71 -7.30 -16.87
CA LEU A 560 23.76 -6.00 -17.57
C LEU A 560 24.65 -4.97 -16.85
N PHE A 561 24.97 -5.20 -15.57
CA PHE A 561 25.77 -4.30 -14.75
C PHE A 561 27.24 -4.12 -15.19
N PRO A 562 28.02 -5.15 -15.57
CA PRO A 562 29.45 -4.96 -15.79
C PRO A 562 29.78 -3.96 -16.91
N PRO A 563 29.14 -3.99 -18.09
CA PRO A 563 29.32 -2.95 -19.10
C PRO A 563 28.95 -1.55 -18.60
N PHE A 564 27.90 -1.48 -17.78
CA PHE A 564 27.40 -0.24 -17.21
C PHE A 564 28.39 0.38 -16.20
N LEU A 565 28.87 -0.42 -15.25
CA LEU A 565 29.89 0.01 -14.27
C LEU A 565 31.21 0.34 -14.95
N LYS A 566 31.57 -0.34 -16.06
CA LYS A 566 32.76 -0.01 -16.83
C LYS A 566 32.71 1.39 -17.42
N LYS A 567 31.52 1.80 -17.90
CA LYS A 567 31.32 3.12 -18.51
C LYS A 567 31.21 4.24 -17.47
N TYR A 568 30.55 3.98 -16.33
CA TYR A 568 30.14 5.03 -15.39
C TYR A 568 30.78 4.95 -14.00
N GLY A 569 31.55 3.89 -13.69
CA GLY A 569 32.06 3.59 -12.36
C GLY A 569 32.91 4.71 -11.74
N ARG A 570 33.73 5.41 -12.55
CA ARG A 570 34.54 6.55 -12.08
C ARG A 570 33.73 7.72 -11.53
N ARG A 571 32.46 7.85 -11.94
CA ARG A 571 31.54 8.91 -11.51
C ARG A 571 30.56 8.42 -10.45
N MET A 572 30.61 7.14 -10.06
CA MET A 572 29.64 6.57 -9.13
C MET A 572 29.92 7.07 -7.72
N ARG A 573 28.91 7.70 -7.10
CA ARG A 573 28.95 8.18 -5.71
C ARG A 573 28.19 7.29 -4.75
N ARG A 574 27.08 6.72 -5.22
CA ARG A 574 26.25 5.79 -4.44
C ARG A 574 25.90 4.59 -5.31
N LEU A 575 26.09 3.41 -4.77
CA LEU A 575 25.79 2.15 -5.45
C LEU A 575 25.00 1.25 -4.49
N ASP A 576 23.72 1.00 -4.79
CA ASP A 576 22.87 0.10 -4.02
C ASP A 576 22.54 -1.16 -4.85
N LEU A 577 23.16 -2.29 -4.53
CA LEU A 577 23.02 -3.55 -5.26
C LEU A 577 22.22 -4.56 -4.44
N VAL A 578 21.35 -5.33 -5.07
CA VAL A 578 20.78 -6.54 -4.48
C VAL A 578 21.35 -7.73 -5.26
N ILE A 579 22.17 -8.56 -4.60
CA ILE A 579 22.88 -9.67 -5.23
C ILE A 579 22.35 -11.00 -4.69
N PRO A 580 21.62 -11.81 -5.49
CA PRO A 580 20.94 -13.03 -5.05
C PRO A 580 21.90 -14.08 -4.47
N SER A 581 23.06 -14.27 -5.10
CA SER A 581 23.93 -15.42 -4.81
C SER A 581 25.41 -15.08 -4.82
N ALA A 582 26.24 -15.97 -4.26
CA ALA A 582 27.70 -15.84 -4.25
C ALA A 582 28.28 -15.85 -5.67
N ALA A 583 27.70 -16.70 -6.52
CA ALA A 583 28.10 -16.82 -7.92
C ALA A 583 27.87 -15.50 -8.68
N ASP A 584 26.82 -14.77 -8.35
CA ASP A 584 26.54 -13.47 -8.96
C ASP A 584 27.52 -12.38 -8.50
N ILE A 585 27.97 -12.42 -7.23
CA ILE A 585 29.05 -11.55 -6.76
C ILE A 585 30.34 -11.87 -7.51
N GLN A 586 30.72 -13.14 -7.61
CA GLN A 586 31.92 -13.54 -8.36
C GLN A 586 31.82 -13.15 -9.83
N TYR A 587 30.65 -13.28 -10.44
CA TYR A 587 30.40 -12.81 -11.79
C TYR A 587 30.62 -11.30 -11.90
N LEU A 588 30.03 -10.52 -10.99
CA LEU A 588 30.18 -9.07 -10.95
C LEU A 588 31.66 -8.71 -10.81
N ILE A 589 32.38 -9.29 -9.84
CA ILE A 589 33.81 -9.05 -9.62
C ILE A 589 34.62 -9.40 -10.86
N LYS A 590 34.44 -10.59 -11.43
CA LYS A 590 35.19 -11.06 -12.60
C LYS A 590 35.05 -10.14 -13.81
N HIS A 591 33.88 -9.52 -13.98
CA HIS A 591 33.60 -8.65 -15.13
C HIS A 591 33.76 -7.16 -14.81
N ALA A 592 33.80 -6.79 -13.53
CA ALA A 592 34.06 -5.43 -13.04
C ALA A 592 35.54 -5.17 -12.67
N THR A 593 36.37 -6.20 -12.50
CA THR A 593 37.77 -6.08 -12.06
C THR A 593 38.68 -5.23 -12.98
N PRO A 594 38.51 -5.14 -14.31
CA PRO A 594 39.38 -4.30 -15.13
C PRO A 594 39.22 -2.78 -14.91
N MET A 595 38.30 -2.34 -14.06
CA MET A 595 37.75 -0.96 -14.07
C MET A 595 38.58 0.07 -13.29
N GLY A 596 39.59 -0.37 -12.53
CA GLY A 596 40.28 0.50 -11.56
C GLY A 596 39.37 0.90 -10.39
N PRO A 597 39.87 1.66 -9.41
CA PRO A 597 39.12 2.01 -8.21
C PRO A 597 37.88 2.84 -8.56
N PHE A 598 36.82 2.74 -7.76
CA PHE A 598 35.68 3.66 -7.78
C PHE A 598 36.06 4.91 -6.94
N PRO A 599 36.70 5.94 -7.54
CA PRO A 599 37.38 6.95 -6.75
C PRO A 599 36.42 7.92 -6.07
N GLU A 600 35.17 7.96 -6.55
CA GLU A 600 34.10 8.84 -6.06
C GLU A 600 33.04 8.11 -5.24
N LEU A 601 33.17 6.79 -5.04
CA LEU A 601 32.17 6.00 -4.33
C LEU A 601 32.22 6.31 -2.83
N ILE A 602 31.13 6.86 -2.31
CA ILE A 602 30.97 7.29 -0.92
C ILE A 602 30.10 6.29 -0.14
N LYS A 603 29.05 5.78 -0.78
CA LYS A 603 28.09 4.85 -0.19
C LYS A 603 27.93 3.60 -1.04
N LEU A 604 28.06 2.44 -0.42
CA LEU A 604 27.86 1.13 -1.03
C LEU A 604 26.82 0.36 -0.21
N SER A 605 25.67 0.08 -0.79
CA SER A 605 24.68 -0.82 -0.19
C SER A 605 24.67 -2.12 -0.98
N ILE A 606 24.84 -3.26 -0.34
CA ILE A 606 24.78 -4.55 -1.00
C ILE A 606 23.94 -5.53 -0.16
N SER A 607 22.78 -5.89 -0.68
CA SER A 607 21.90 -6.88 -0.07
C SER A 607 22.16 -8.24 -0.69
N THR A 608 22.84 -9.16 0.01
CA THR A 608 23.26 -10.45 -0.55
C THR A 608 22.95 -11.65 0.36
N SER A 609 22.78 -12.84 -0.21
CA SER A 609 22.64 -14.11 0.54
C SER A 609 23.86 -15.09 0.54
N PRO A 610 25.07 -14.77 0.05
CA PRO A 610 26.17 -15.72 -0.05
C PRO A 610 26.81 -16.03 1.30
N LEU A 611 27.45 -17.21 1.37
CA LEU A 611 28.21 -17.66 2.52
C LEU A 611 29.57 -16.95 2.67
N GLU A 612 30.16 -16.46 1.57
CA GLU A 612 31.51 -15.89 1.57
C GLU A 612 31.59 -14.68 0.64
N TRP A 613 32.31 -13.64 1.09
CA TRP A 613 32.58 -12.44 0.31
C TRP A 613 33.98 -12.53 -0.30
N PRO A 614 34.12 -12.52 -1.63
CA PRO A 614 35.43 -12.38 -2.26
C PRO A 614 35.97 -10.97 -2.06
N ASP A 615 37.29 -10.77 -2.18
CA ASP A 615 37.86 -9.42 -2.28
C ASP A 615 37.25 -8.69 -3.48
N THR A 616 36.54 -7.60 -3.22
CA THR A 616 35.82 -6.86 -4.26
C THR A 616 36.52 -5.53 -4.56
N PRO A 617 36.57 -5.08 -5.84
CA PRO A 617 37.17 -3.79 -6.20
C PRO A 617 36.42 -2.58 -5.62
N PHE A 618 35.21 -2.79 -5.06
CA PHE A 618 34.48 -1.75 -4.36
C PHE A 618 35.17 -1.33 -3.06
N MET A 619 35.91 -2.24 -2.42
CA MET A 619 36.57 -1.98 -1.13
C MET A 619 37.85 -1.15 -1.28
N ASP A 620 38.40 -1.07 -2.49
CA ASP A 620 39.52 -0.19 -2.82
C ASP A 620 39.09 1.26 -3.07
N ALA A 621 37.79 1.57 -2.95
CA ALA A 621 37.26 2.91 -3.11
C ALA A 621 37.76 3.82 -1.98
N VAL A 622 38.70 4.70 -2.30
CA VAL A 622 39.36 5.61 -1.34
C VAL A 622 38.37 6.55 -0.62
N LYS A 623 37.20 6.83 -1.19
CA LYS A 623 36.18 7.69 -0.56
C LYS A 623 35.05 6.93 0.12
N LEU A 624 35.12 5.60 0.21
CA LEU A 624 34.05 4.78 0.75
C LEU A 624 33.96 4.98 2.27
N THR A 625 32.91 5.68 2.71
CA THR A 625 32.70 6.00 4.12
C THR A 625 31.48 5.31 4.73
N ASP A 626 30.52 4.89 3.91
CA ASP A 626 29.27 4.27 4.35
C ASP A 626 29.01 2.96 3.58
N VAL A 627 28.89 1.85 4.31
CA VAL A 627 28.67 0.54 3.73
C VAL A 627 27.47 -0.13 4.40
N GLN A 628 26.43 -0.44 3.63
CA GLN A 628 25.26 -1.19 4.10
C GLN A 628 25.31 -2.61 3.51
N LEU A 629 25.49 -3.63 4.34
CA LEU A 629 25.56 -5.03 3.92
C LEU A 629 24.39 -5.82 4.47
N VAL A 630 23.88 -6.78 3.72
CA VAL A 630 23.20 -7.95 4.27
C VAL A 630 24.24 -9.07 4.30
N PRO A 631 24.96 -9.31 5.41
CA PRO A 631 26.10 -10.21 5.37
C PRO A 631 25.69 -11.68 5.47
N GLY A 632 26.53 -12.54 4.88
CA GLY A 632 26.67 -13.93 5.28
C GLY A 632 27.49 -14.07 6.58
N PRO A 633 27.94 -15.28 6.94
CA PRO A 633 28.70 -15.53 8.17
C PRO A 633 30.08 -14.85 8.23
N MET A 634 30.65 -14.45 7.09
CA MET A 634 31.93 -13.73 7.03
C MET A 634 31.77 -12.35 6.38
N LEU A 635 32.48 -11.35 6.89
CA LEU A 635 32.46 -9.98 6.36
C LEU A 635 33.63 -9.76 5.38
N PRO A 636 33.42 -8.98 4.31
CA PRO A 636 34.51 -8.59 3.43
C PRO A 636 35.52 -7.71 4.18
N ASN A 637 36.74 -7.60 3.65
CA ASN A 637 37.69 -6.59 4.10
C ASN A 637 37.16 -5.18 3.74
N LEU A 638 36.56 -4.51 4.71
CA LEU A 638 35.84 -3.24 4.53
C LEU A 638 36.74 -1.99 4.42
N GLY A 639 38.06 -2.19 4.42
CA GLY A 639 39.04 -1.11 4.28
C GLY A 639 39.19 -0.24 5.54
N LYS A 640 40.36 0.40 5.68
CA LYS A 640 40.73 1.16 6.90
C LYS A 640 39.97 2.48 7.09
N GLN A 641 39.24 2.97 6.08
CA GLN A 641 38.64 4.31 6.05
C GLN A 641 37.13 4.32 6.33
N LEU A 642 36.53 3.15 6.59
CA LEU A 642 35.10 3.02 6.81
C LEU A 642 34.69 3.76 8.09
N LYS A 643 33.75 4.71 7.97
CA LYS A 643 33.23 5.50 9.11
C LYS A 643 31.88 5.01 9.60
N SER A 644 31.06 4.47 8.72
CA SER A 644 29.70 4.01 8.99
C SER A 644 29.47 2.64 8.35
N VAL A 645 28.90 1.71 9.11
CA VAL A 645 28.48 0.39 8.59
C VAL A 645 27.05 0.09 8.98
N GLY A 646 26.20 -0.26 8.01
CA GLY A 646 24.91 -0.89 8.25
C GLY A 646 25.00 -2.39 7.97
N VAL A 647 24.51 -3.23 8.86
CA VAL A 647 24.61 -4.69 8.78
C VAL A 647 23.24 -5.29 9.01
N TYR A 648 22.60 -5.81 7.97
CA TYR A 648 21.24 -6.32 7.98
C TYR A 648 21.22 -7.84 7.91
N PHE A 649 20.89 -8.55 8.99
CA PHE A 649 20.93 -10.02 8.97
C PHE A 649 19.64 -10.63 8.40
N ALA A 650 19.73 -11.30 7.25
CA ALA A 650 18.64 -12.09 6.66
C ALA A 650 18.55 -13.49 7.27
N GLY A 651 18.28 -13.58 8.59
CA GLY A 651 18.05 -14.86 9.27
C GLY A 651 19.30 -15.66 9.66
N ARG A 652 20.50 -15.09 9.59
CA ARG A 652 21.76 -15.70 10.02
C ARG A 652 22.56 -14.75 10.92
N PHE A 653 23.25 -15.28 11.92
CA PHE A 653 24.05 -14.47 12.84
C PHE A 653 25.48 -14.26 12.32
N LEU A 654 26.05 -13.09 12.61
CA LEU A 654 27.50 -12.96 12.61
C LEU A 654 28.10 -13.81 13.73
N THR A 655 29.14 -14.57 13.43
CA THR A 655 29.94 -15.22 14.48
C THR A 655 30.71 -14.15 15.28
N VAL A 656 31.18 -14.51 16.47
CA VAL A 656 32.08 -13.65 17.26
C VAL A 656 33.32 -13.26 16.45
N ASP A 657 33.87 -14.19 15.67
CA ASP A 657 35.02 -13.91 14.80
C ASP A 657 34.67 -12.92 13.71
N GLY A 658 33.44 -12.97 13.15
CA GLY A 658 32.96 -11.95 12.21
C GLY A 658 32.89 -10.56 12.85
N TRP A 659 32.47 -10.45 14.11
CA TRP A 659 32.49 -9.17 14.84
C TRP A 659 33.91 -8.67 15.08
N ARG A 660 34.81 -9.56 15.51
CA ARG A 660 36.23 -9.26 15.69
C ARG A 660 36.86 -8.76 14.40
N GLU A 661 36.55 -9.42 13.28
CA GLU A 661 37.05 -9.06 11.96
C GLU A 661 36.52 -7.68 11.52
N LEU A 662 35.23 -7.41 11.72
CA LEU A 662 34.63 -6.11 11.39
C LEU A 662 35.34 -4.96 12.09
N PHE A 663 35.43 -5.03 13.43
CA PHE A 663 36.00 -3.95 14.23
C PHE A 663 37.53 -3.90 14.13
N GLY A 664 38.20 -5.06 14.05
CA GLY A 664 39.65 -5.13 13.93
C GLY A 664 40.17 -4.59 12.59
N ARG A 665 39.41 -4.74 11.50
CA ARG A 665 39.80 -4.24 10.17
C ARG A 665 39.36 -2.81 9.89
N SER A 666 38.41 -2.28 10.66
CA SER A 666 37.83 -0.95 10.46
C SER A 666 38.08 -0.05 11.69
N PRO A 667 39.34 0.31 11.98
CA PRO A 667 39.68 1.07 13.21
C PRO A 667 39.08 2.49 13.23
N GLU A 668 38.69 3.03 12.08
CA GLU A 668 38.05 4.35 11.92
C GLU A 668 36.51 4.30 11.97
N LEU A 669 35.91 3.14 12.29
CA LEU A 669 34.46 2.98 12.35
C LEU A 669 33.87 3.80 13.51
N GLU A 670 33.11 4.85 13.18
CA GLU A 670 32.47 5.75 14.15
C GLU A 670 31.00 5.39 14.39
N SER A 671 30.31 4.76 13.44
CA SER A 671 28.89 4.41 13.54
C SER A 671 28.59 3.01 12.99
N ALA A 672 27.73 2.25 13.68
CA ALA A 672 27.26 0.95 13.23
C ALA A 672 25.74 0.82 13.42
N GLU A 673 25.04 0.43 12.36
CA GLU A 673 23.63 0.07 12.36
C GLU A 673 23.53 -1.43 12.16
N ILE A 674 22.93 -2.19 13.07
CA ILE A 674 22.91 -3.66 13.04
C ILE A 674 21.49 -4.14 13.22
N VAL A 675 20.98 -4.91 12.26
CA VAL A 675 19.64 -5.52 12.32
C VAL A 675 19.75 -7.00 12.59
N LEU A 676 19.39 -7.40 13.81
CA LEU A 676 19.55 -8.74 14.35
C LEU A 676 18.40 -9.66 13.92
N PRO A 677 18.68 -10.94 13.56
CA PRO A 677 17.64 -11.89 13.24
C PRO A 677 17.09 -12.55 14.51
N VAL A 678 15.80 -12.92 14.48
CA VAL A 678 15.04 -13.39 15.65
C VAL A 678 15.29 -14.88 15.99
N TYR A 679 15.95 -15.66 15.12
CA TYR A 679 15.95 -17.12 15.20
C TYR A 679 17.34 -17.74 15.41
N GLY A 680 17.63 -18.21 16.63
CA GLY A 680 18.67 -19.22 16.91
C GLY A 680 19.57 -18.94 18.12
N ASN A 681 20.08 -20.02 18.71
CA ASN A 681 21.08 -19.95 19.78
C ASN A 681 22.46 -19.63 19.18
N LEU A 682 23.08 -18.52 19.60
CA LEU A 682 24.50 -18.27 19.32
C LEU A 682 25.36 -19.37 19.99
N PRO A 683 26.25 -20.06 19.27
CA PRO A 683 27.23 -20.96 19.89
C PRO A 683 28.17 -20.12 20.77
N ILE A 684 28.26 -20.51 22.05
CA ILE A 684 29.12 -19.87 23.04
C ILE A 684 30.52 -20.44 22.87
N ALA A 685 31.45 -19.67 22.30
CA ALA A 685 32.88 -19.97 22.38
C ALA A 685 33.44 -19.29 23.64
N ALA A 686 34.01 -20.08 24.56
CA ALA A 686 34.52 -19.61 25.85
C ALA A 686 35.92 -18.95 25.77
N ASP A 687 36.58 -19.02 24.61
CA ASP A 687 37.92 -18.45 24.40
C ASP A 687 37.85 -17.24 23.45
N ILE A 688 37.79 -16.04 24.02
CA ILE A 688 37.93 -14.80 23.27
C ILE A 688 38.99 -13.95 23.95
N GLN A 689 40.12 -13.74 23.25
CA GLN A 689 41.08 -12.70 23.61
C GLN A 689 40.57 -11.31 23.22
N GLU A 690 40.93 -10.35 24.06
CA GLU A 690 40.52 -8.94 24.14
C GLU A 690 40.65 -8.18 22.80
N VAL A 691 39.54 -7.71 22.23
CA VAL A 691 39.57 -6.75 21.10
C VAL A 691 39.80 -5.36 21.67
N ARG A 692 41.05 -4.88 21.59
CA ARG A 692 41.42 -3.58 22.17
C ARG A 692 41.00 -2.42 21.27
N GLU A 693 40.08 -1.61 21.82
CA GLU A 693 39.78 -0.21 21.48
C GLU A 693 39.09 0.05 20.13
N SER A 694 37.76 -0.05 20.13
CA SER A 694 36.92 0.46 19.04
C SER A 694 36.75 1.99 19.11
N ARG A 695 36.78 2.68 17.97
CA ARG A 695 36.40 4.11 17.83
C ARG A 695 34.88 4.33 17.65
N LEU A 696 34.08 3.27 17.78
CA LEU A 696 32.63 3.32 17.59
C LEU A 696 32.00 4.29 18.60
N LYS A 697 31.39 5.35 18.08
CA LYS A 697 30.67 6.38 18.84
C LYS A 697 29.16 6.15 18.84
N SER A 698 28.61 5.52 17.81
CA SER A 698 27.17 5.28 17.67
C SER A 698 26.87 3.83 17.28
N LEU A 699 25.90 3.21 17.95
CA LEU A 699 25.46 1.84 17.72
C LEU A 699 23.93 1.78 17.71
N THR A 700 23.33 1.37 16.61
CA THR A 700 21.87 1.12 16.52
C THR A 700 21.63 -0.37 16.34
N LEU A 701 20.84 -0.99 17.21
CA LEU A 701 20.45 -2.40 17.16
C LEU A 701 18.96 -2.51 16.82
N PHE A 702 18.60 -3.19 15.74
CA PHE A 702 17.21 -3.48 15.38
C PHE A 702 16.87 -4.94 15.66
N ASP A 703 15.70 -5.16 16.26
CA ASP A 703 15.05 -6.46 16.42
C ASP A 703 13.93 -6.58 15.38
N ARG A 704 14.11 -7.41 14.33
CA ARG A 704 13.20 -7.49 13.18
C ARG A 704 12.52 -8.86 13.10
N ASP A 705 11.18 -8.89 13.22
CA ASP A 705 10.38 -10.05 12.79
C ASP A 705 10.09 -9.95 11.28
N ASN A 706 10.23 -11.06 10.55
CA ASN A 706 9.58 -11.23 9.25
C ASN A 706 8.14 -11.70 9.50
N GLU A 707 7.14 -10.87 9.15
CA GLU A 707 5.72 -11.19 9.42
C GLU A 707 5.14 -12.28 8.49
N ASP A 708 5.86 -12.70 7.46
CA ASP A 708 5.35 -13.60 6.40
C ASP A 708 5.60 -15.11 6.61
N GLU A 709 6.28 -15.54 7.68
CA GLU A 709 6.51 -16.98 7.97
C GLU A 709 5.80 -17.45 9.25
N VAL A 710 4.59 -18.01 9.09
CA VAL A 710 3.67 -18.36 10.19
C VAL A 710 3.93 -19.74 10.83
N GLN A 711 5.02 -20.45 10.56
CA GLN A 711 5.23 -21.78 11.18
C GLN A 711 6.67 -22.09 11.63
N VAL A 712 7.09 -21.63 12.81
CA VAL A 712 8.20 -22.27 13.56
C VAL A 712 7.98 -22.17 15.08
N ARG A 713 8.26 -23.29 15.77
CA ARG A 713 8.15 -23.54 17.23
C ARG A 713 8.92 -22.53 18.11
N ARG A 714 8.48 -22.42 19.37
CA ARG A 714 9.08 -21.62 20.47
C ARG A 714 10.60 -21.86 20.61
N ILE A 715 11.42 -20.87 20.27
CA ILE A 715 12.88 -20.83 20.52
C ILE A 715 13.23 -19.46 21.15
N ALA A 716 14.25 -19.44 22.01
CA ALA A 716 14.56 -18.40 23.00
C ALA A 716 15.02 -17.02 22.42
N PRO A 717 14.66 -15.89 23.06
CA PRO A 717 14.84 -14.52 22.53
C PRO A 717 16.16 -13.78 22.93
N ASP A 718 17.30 -14.46 23.05
CA ASP A 718 18.49 -13.90 23.73
C ASP A 718 19.64 -13.37 22.83
N ALA A 719 19.53 -13.46 21.50
CA ALA A 719 20.72 -13.31 20.64
C ALA A 719 21.32 -11.89 20.59
N GLY A 720 20.50 -10.84 20.55
CA GLY A 720 20.98 -9.46 20.46
C GLY A 720 21.76 -8.97 21.68
N TRP A 721 21.27 -9.34 22.87
CA TRP A 721 21.85 -8.94 24.16
C TRP A 721 23.18 -9.62 24.44
N ARG A 722 23.43 -10.77 23.82
CA ARG A 722 24.68 -11.51 24.01
C ARG A 722 25.87 -10.84 23.35
N ILE A 723 25.69 -10.07 22.26
CA ILE A 723 26.77 -9.30 21.61
C ILE A 723 27.37 -8.30 22.59
N LEU A 724 26.47 -7.61 23.29
CA LEU A 724 26.81 -6.65 24.31
C LEU A 724 27.45 -7.28 25.56
N ASN A 725 27.19 -8.56 25.84
CA ASN A 725 27.83 -9.34 26.91
C ASN A 725 29.10 -10.10 26.50
N GLN A 726 29.48 -10.08 25.22
CA GLN A 726 30.76 -10.64 24.78
C GLN A 726 31.92 -9.72 25.23
N PRO A 727 33.18 -10.20 25.29
CA PRO A 727 34.35 -9.41 25.67
C PRO A 727 34.77 -8.34 24.63
N ILE A 728 33.82 -7.68 23.97
CA ILE A 728 34.03 -6.51 23.13
C ILE A 728 33.75 -5.28 23.98
N VAL A 729 34.80 -4.57 24.39
CA VAL A 729 34.67 -3.36 25.21
C VAL A 729 34.47 -2.14 24.30
N PHE A 730 33.28 -1.56 24.31
CA PHE A 730 32.96 -0.34 23.56
C PHE A 730 33.32 0.92 24.37
N THR A 731 34.61 1.14 24.63
CA THR A 731 35.11 2.23 25.50
C THR A 731 34.79 3.65 25.02
N ASN A 732 34.40 3.82 23.74
CA ASN A 732 34.11 5.11 23.12
C ASN A 732 32.65 5.29 22.68
N LEU A 733 31.76 4.36 23.03
CA LEU A 733 30.36 4.42 22.62
C LEU A 733 29.64 5.55 23.35
N LEU A 734 29.20 6.56 22.59
CA LEU A 734 28.48 7.73 23.09
C LEU A 734 26.97 7.58 22.90
N HIS A 735 26.53 6.90 21.83
CA HIS A 735 25.12 6.76 21.48
C HIS A 735 24.76 5.30 21.24
N LEU A 736 23.73 4.81 21.93
CA LEU A 736 23.15 3.49 21.74
C LEU A 736 21.66 3.63 21.44
N GLU A 737 21.20 3.11 20.31
CA GLU A 737 19.77 3.02 19.96
C GLU A 737 19.35 1.55 19.88
N LEU A 738 18.25 1.21 20.56
CA LEU A 738 17.65 -0.12 20.61
C LEU A 738 16.25 -0.04 19.99
N VAL A 739 16.07 -0.62 18.81
CA VAL A 739 14.79 -0.65 18.10
C VAL A 739 14.13 -2.02 18.33
N MET A 740 13.09 -2.07 19.15
CA MET A 740 12.51 -3.33 19.69
C MET A 740 11.15 -3.71 19.06
N ASN A 741 10.90 -5.01 18.89
CA ASN A 741 9.64 -5.54 18.39
C ASN A 741 8.71 -6.07 19.51
N ARG A 742 7.38 -5.99 19.30
CA ARG A 742 6.34 -6.11 20.33
C ARG A 742 5.99 -7.55 20.74
N ARG A 743 6.20 -8.56 19.88
CA ARG A 743 5.47 -9.85 20.01
C ARG A 743 6.10 -10.88 20.96
N ARG A 744 7.36 -10.76 21.41
CA ARG A 744 8.07 -11.91 22.02
C ARG A 744 9.05 -11.62 23.18
N THR A 745 8.93 -10.52 23.92
CA THR A 745 9.88 -10.24 25.03
C THR A 745 9.57 -11.01 26.31
N SER A 746 9.79 -12.32 26.34
CA SER A 746 10.27 -12.96 27.57
C SER A 746 11.79 -12.85 27.55
N VAL A 747 12.35 -11.68 27.88
CA VAL A 747 13.80 -11.49 27.92
C VAL A 747 14.39 -12.50 28.91
N GLY A 748 15.22 -13.42 28.42
CA GLY A 748 16.05 -14.25 29.27
C GLY A 748 17.00 -13.37 30.08
N ASP A 749 17.12 -13.69 31.36
CA ASP A 749 17.94 -13.04 32.41
C ASP A 749 18.23 -11.53 32.22
N GLN A 750 17.28 -10.70 32.62
CA GLN A 750 17.31 -9.23 32.61
C GLN A 750 18.52 -8.62 33.36
N LYS A 751 19.16 -9.38 34.27
CA LYS A 751 20.38 -8.95 34.97
C LYS A 751 21.54 -8.68 34.02
N SER A 752 21.60 -9.38 32.89
CA SER A 752 22.69 -9.28 31.93
C SER A 752 22.80 -7.90 31.25
N LEU A 753 21.68 -7.28 30.87
CA LEU A 753 21.71 -6.00 30.13
C LEU A 753 22.18 -4.81 30.99
N VAL A 754 21.79 -4.80 32.26
CA VAL A 754 22.23 -3.74 33.19
C VAL A 754 23.74 -3.82 33.41
N GLU A 755 24.28 -5.03 33.54
CA GLU A 755 25.73 -5.23 33.70
C GLU A 755 26.51 -4.85 32.44
N VAL A 756 25.96 -5.10 31.23
CA VAL A 756 26.54 -4.56 29.99
C VAL A 756 26.57 -3.06 30.03
N LEU A 757 25.43 -2.42 30.27
CA LEU A 757 25.34 -0.97 30.13
C LEU A 757 26.33 -0.30 31.10
N LYS A 758 26.56 -0.87 32.29
CA LYS A 758 27.56 -0.38 33.26
C LYS A 758 28.98 -0.36 32.70
N GLN A 759 29.31 -1.23 31.77
CA GLN A 759 30.63 -1.26 31.10
C GLN A 759 30.78 -0.12 30.07
N LEU A 760 29.68 0.55 29.69
CA LEU A 760 29.68 1.67 28.74
C LEU A 760 29.85 3.01 29.47
N GLU A 761 31.01 3.21 30.10
CA GLU A 761 31.28 4.37 30.96
C GLU A 761 31.08 5.73 30.26
N LYS A 762 31.26 5.79 28.93
CA LYS A 762 31.11 7.02 28.13
C LYS A 762 29.74 7.19 27.46
N LEU A 763 28.78 6.31 27.71
CA LEU A 763 27.46 6.38 27.06
C LEU A 763 26.74 7.67 27.43
N GLU A 764 26.53 8.55 26.46
CA GLU A 764 25.87 9.84 26.64
C GLU A 764 24.39 9.80 26.27
N THR A 765 23.99 8.96 25.30
CA THR A 765 22.61 8.84 24.83
C THR A 765 22.18 7.39 24.71
N LEU A 766 21.06 7.05 25.34
CA LEU A 766 20.38 5.77 25.17
C LEU A 766 18.99 6.01 24.59
N THR A 767 18.71 5.47 23.41
CA THR A 767 17.39 5.54 22.76
C THR A 767 16.79 4.14 22.70
N ILE A 768 15.56 3.99 23.17
CA ILE A 768 14.76 2.78 23.02
C ILE A 768 13.56 3.17 22.17
N SER A 769 13.49 2.62 20.96
CA SER A 769 12.46 2.94 19.96
C SER A 769 11.64 1.67 19.68
N PRO A 770 10.31 1.75 19.52
CA PRO A 770 9.54 0.62 19.04
C PRO A 770 9.75 0.49 17.52
N TYR A 771 9.91 -0.74 17.02
CA TYR A 771 10.09 -1.02 15.59
C TYR A 771 8.86 -0.59 14.75
N TYR A 772 7.67 -0.59 15.36
CA TYR A 772 6.45 -0.09 14.73
C TYR A 772 5.86 1.11 15.48
N ALA A 773 5.88 2.26 14.80
CA ALA A 773 5.25 3.51 15.23
C ALA A 773 3.72 3.55 15.00
N SER A 774 3.04 2.40 14.94
CA SER A 774 1.58 2.40 14.75
C SER A 774 0.89 2.76 16.08
N GLN A 775 0.19 3.89 16.08
CA GLN A 775 -0.36 4.57 17.26
C GLN A 775 -1.43 3.76 18.04
N ALA A 776 -1.83 2.56 17.60
CA ALA A 776 -3.05 1.93 18.08
C ALA A 776 -2.90 1.09 19.36
N LEU A 777 -1.76 0.49 19.68
CA LEU A 777 -1.50 -0.04 21.02
C LEU A 777 0.02 -0.18 21.22
N LEU A 778 0.63 0.71 22.00
CA LEU A 778 2.01 0.56 22.48
C LEU A 778 1.94 -0.03 23.89
N ASP A 779 1.91 -1.35 24.02
CA ASP A 779 2.22 -1.96 25.32
C ASP A 779 3.74 -2.05 25.42
N VAL A 780 4.31 -1.39 26.42
CA VAL A 780 5.76 -1.41 26.66
C VAL A 780 6.14 -2.84 27.08
N PRO A 781 7.06 -3.52 26.38
CA PRO A 781 7.41 -4.87 26.76
C PRO A 781 7.95 -4.90 28.21
N PRO A 782 7.54 -5.84 29.09
CA PRO A 782 7.91 -5.85 30.52
C PRO A 782 9.43 -5.77 30.78
N ALA A 783 10.23 -6.24 29.83
CA ALA A 783 11.68 -6.13 29.90
C ALA A 783 12.19 -4.69 29.76
N VAL A 784 11.58 -3.88 28.90
CA VAL A 784 11.89 -2.44 28.80
C VAL A 784 11.51 -1.75 30.10
N HIS A 785 10.35 -2.08 30.68
CA HIS A 785 9.95 -1.56 31.98
C HIS A 785 10.97 -1.91 33.06
N THR A 786 11.45 -3.16 33.10
CA THR A 786 12.43 -3.60 34.10
C THR A 786 13.80 -2.96 33.89
N LEU A 787 14.26 -2.85 32.63
CA LEU A 787 15.49 -2.14 32.29
C LEU A 787 15.42 -0.67 32.72
N VAL A 788 14.32 0.01 32.40
CA VAL A 788 14.07 1.39 32.83
C VAL A 788 14.08 1.47 34.35
N THR A 789 13.36 0.59 35.02
CA THR A 789 13.33 0.48 36.50
C THR A 789 14.74 0.32 37.08
N GLU A 790 15.54 -0.57 36.54
CA GLU A 790 16.93 -0.80 36.96
C GLU A 790 17.84 0.41 36.69
N ILE A 791 17.73 1.05 35.52
CA ILE A 791 18.45 2.31 35.21
C ILE A 791 18.06 3.40 36.21
N ILE A 792 16.78 3.46 36.60
CA ILE A 792 16.24 4.42 37.57
C ILE A 792 16.79 4.15 38.97
N PHE A 793 16.64 2.93 39.48
CA PHE A 793 16.98 2.58 40.86
C PHE A 793 18.48 2.39 41.08
N LYS A 794 19.26 2.01 40.04
CA LYS A 794 20.74 1.87 40.10
C LYS A 794 21.49 3.02 39.43
N SER A 795 20.82 4.17 39.25
CA SER A 795 21.30 5.36 38.54
C SER A 795 22.67 5.92 38.97
N MET A 796 23.30 5.45 40.05
CA MET A 796 24.68 5.79 40.40
C MET A 796 25.73 5.26 39.40
N SER A 797 25.38 4.29 38.54
CA SER A 797 26.36 3.59 37.70
C SER A 797 26.61 4.22 36.31
N PHE A 798 25.79 5.18 35.88
CA PHE A 798 25.80 5.71 34.49
C PHE A 798 26.31 7.16 34.40
N GLY A 799 27.46 7.48 35.00
CA GLY A 799 27.89 8.87 35.23
C GLY A 799 27.80 9.79 33.99
N SER A 800 28.05 9.25 32.79
CA SER A 800 28.08 10.02 31.54
C SER A 800 26.74 10.16 30.81
N LEU A 801 25.68 9.45 31.22
CA LEU A 801 24.40 9.46 30.50
C LEU A 801 23.70 10.83 30.62
N LYS A 802 23.60 11.55 29.49
CA LYS A 802 23.00 12.87 29.37
C LYS A 802 21.58 12.83 28.79
N GLU A 803 21.27 11.86 27.92
CA GLU A 803 19.95 11.74 27.29
C GLU A 803 19.44 10.29 27.28
N LEU A 804 18.20 10.09 27.72
CA LEU A 804 17.48 8.82 27.68
C LEU A 804 16.17 9.00 26.90
N ARG A 805 16.00 8.30 25.78
CA ARG A 805 14.75 8.33 24.99
C ARG A 805 14.03 6.99 25.10
N ILE A 806 12.75 6.98 25.47
CA ILE A 806 12.00 5.73 25.72
C ILE A 806 10.55 5.81 25.19
N PRO A 807 9.95 4.70 24.72
CA PRO A 807 8.55 4.65 24.32
C PRO A 807 7.64 4.40 25.53
N TYR A 808 6.48 5.04 25.60
CA TYR A 808 5.76 5.14 26.87
C TYR A 808 4.23 5.10 26.77
N ARG A 809 3.66 4.14 27.50
CA ARG A 809 2.25 4.07 27.88
C ARG A 809 2.03 3.85 29.39
N ASP A 810 2.92 3.12 30.08
CA ASP A 810 2.60 2.57 31.42
C ASP A 810 3.62 2.77 32.56
N CYS A 811 4.77 3.45 32.42
CA CYS A 811 5.53 3.74 33.65
C CYS A 811 4.74 4.76 34.50
N HIS A 812 4.82 4.67 35.81
CA HIS A 812 4.18 5.67 36.64
C HIS A 812 4.99 6.96 36.54
N SER A 813 4.31 8.12 36.49
CA SER A 813 5.01 9.42 36.53
C SER A 813 5.95 9.55 37.76
N SER A 814 5.74 8.74 38.80
CA SER A 814 6.66 8.59 39.94
C SER A 814 8.04 8.06 39.56
N ASP A 815 8.13 7.17 38.57
CA ASP A 815 9.39 6.48 38.25
C ASP A 815 10.31 7.43 37.49
N ILE A 816 9.76 8.15 36.51
CA ILE A 816 10.48 9.26 35.83
C ILE A 816 10.84 10.37 36.82
N LYS A 817 9.98 10.67 37.80
CA LYS A 817 10.32 11.64 38.86
C LYS A 817 11.49 11.17 39.69
N SER A 818 11.50 9.92 40.12
CA SER A 818 12.61 9.33 40.89
C SER A 818 13.92 9.40 40.09
N LEU A 819 13.86 9.13 38.79
CA LEU A 819 14.99 9.23 37.88
C LEU A 819 15.55 10.65 37.75
N LEU A 820 14.68 11.64 37.53
CA LEU A 820 15.10 13.02 37.36
C LEU A 820 15.59 13.62 38.69
N ARG A 821 15.01 13.21 39.82
CA ARG A 821 15.43 13.63 41.16
C ARG A 821 16.79 13.08 41.56
N SER A 822 17.17 11.90 41.09
CA SER A 822 18.50 11.35 41.38
C SER A 822 19.62 12.05 40.59
N ARG A 823 19.30 12.85 39.56
CA ARG A 823 20.26 13.57 38.71
C ARG A 823 19.81 15.01 38.41
N PRO A 824 19.70 15.87 39.43
CA PRO A 824 19.37 17.27 39.21
C PRO A 824 20.47 17.96 38.39
N PRO A 825 20.13 18.96 37.55
CA PRO A 825 21.13 19.80 36.92
C PRO A 825 21.95 20.53 38.00
N THR A 826 23.28 20.53 37.84
CA THR A 826 24.22 21.21 38.73
C THR A 826 25.05 22.21 37.92
N HIS A 827 25.76 23.14 38.59
CA HIS A 827 26.67 24.07 37.90
C HIS A 827 27.75 23.29 37.14
N GLY A 828 27.58 23.15 35.82
CA GLY A 828 28.50 22.43 34.92
C GLY A 828 27.98 21.09 34.39
N HIS A 829 26.85 20.57 34.86
CA HIS A 829 26.23 19.35 34.32
C HIS A 829 24.74 19.60 33.98
N PRO A 830 24.29 19.42 32.73
CA PRO A 830 22.92 19.75 32.30
C PRO A 830 21.81 18.84 32.90
N GLY A 831 22.17 17.90 33.78
CA GLY A 831 21.28 16.85 34.28
C GLY A 831 20.97 15.79 33.22
N LEU A 832 20.15 14.80 33.59
CA LEU A 832 19.66 13.79 32.65
C LEU A 832 18.42 14.32 31.92
N ARG A 833 18.47 14.38 30.59
CA ARG A 833 17.31 14.66 29.74
C ARG A 833 16.58 13.36 29.42
N VAL A 834 15.30 13.28 29.75
CA VAL A 834 14.46 12.12 29.41
C VAL A 834 13.45 12.53 28.34
N THR A 835 13.53 11.93 27.16
CA THR A 835 12.58 12.13 26.06
C THR A 835 11.63 10.93 26.02
N VAL A 836 10.33 11.20 26.11
CA VAL A 836 9.31 10.16 26.23
C VAL A 836 8.45 10.16 24.98
N TYR A 837 8.52 9.10 24.17
CA TYR A 837 7.62 8.93 23.02
C TYR A 837 6.27 8.42 23.53
N THR A 838 5.25 9.28 23.51
CA THR A 838 3.90 8.93 23.99
C THR A 838 2.86 9.29 22.94
N ALA A 839 1.71 8.60 22.94
CA ALA A 839 0.62 8.96 22.05
C ALA A 839 0.06 10.34 22.43
N ALA A 840 -0.39 11.11 21.44
CA ALA A 840 -0.95 12.45 21.61
C ALA A 840 -2.04 12.56 22.69
N THR A 841 -2.78 11.47 22.95
CA THR A 841 -3.80 11.40 24.02
C THR A 841 -3.23 11.56 25.43
N TYR A 842 -1.97 11.20 25.66
CA TYR A 842 -1.30 11.30 26.98
C TYR A 842 -0.52 12.61 27.15
N MET A 843 -0.28 13.40 26.09
CA MET A 843 0.37 14.72 26.21
C MET A 843 -0.36 15.64 27.20
N VAL A 844 -1.69 15.54 27.30
CA VAL A 844 -2.49 16.34 28.25
C VAL A 844 -2.11 16.03 29.69
N HIS A 845 -1.86 14.76 30.02
CA HIS A 845 -1.43 14.34 31.36
C HIS A 845 -0.04 14.91 31.68
N TRP A 846 0.91 14.78 30.77
CA TRP A 846 2.27 15.32 30.94
C TRP A 846 2.30 16.85 31.06
N LYS A 847 1.50 17.56 30.25
CA LYS A 847 1.34 19.03 30.36
C LYS A 847 0.75 19.43 31.71
N ARG A 848 -0.20 18.66 32.25
CA ARG A 848 -0.76 18.91 33.59
C ARG A 848 0.30 18.74 34.68
N LEU A 849 1.13 17.70 34.61
CA LEU A 849 2.21 17.48 35.57
C LEU A 849 3.28 18.57 35.48
N ALA A 850 3.63 19.01 34.28
CA ALA A 850 4.58 20.12 34.07
C ALA A 850 4.06 21.43 34.69
N ARG A 851 2.78 21.76 34.49
CA ARG A 851 2.12 22.93 35.10
C ARG A 851 2.05 22.89 36.62
N GLN A 852 2.09 21.70 37.21
CA GLN A 852 2.17 21.52 38.67
C GLN A 852 3.60 21.77 39.22
N GLY A 853 4.50 22.33 38.40
CA GLY A 853 5.89 22.59 38.79
C GLY A 853 6.73 21.34 38.93
N MET A 854 6.25 20.19 38.44
CA MET A 854 6.95 18.91 38.63
C MET A 854 8.05 18.65 37.60
N PHE A 855 8.10 19.40 36.50
CA PHE A 855 9.14 19.31 35.49
C PHE A 855 9.54 20.72 35.02
N TYR A 856 10.83 20.99 34.89
CA TYR A 856 11.37 22.24 34.34
C TYR A 856 11.83 22.00 32.90
N GLY A 857 11.43 22.85 31.95
CA GLY A 857 11.90 22.80 30.56
C GLY A 857 11.26 21.72 29.68
N VAL A 858 9.93 21.58 29.71
CA VAL A 858 9.21 20.70 28.78
C VAL A 858 9.17 21.35 27.38
N GLU A 859 9.99 20.85 26.46
CA GLU A 859 9.92 21.19 25.03
C GLU A 859 8.93 20.27 24.31
N ASP A 860 7.86 20.85 23.75
CA ASP A 860 6.97 20.16 22.82
C ASP A 860 7.66 20.10 21.44
N ARG A 861 8.16 18.92 21.06
CA ARG A 861 8.57 18.64 19.68
C ARG A 861 7.60 17.65 19.04
N LEU A 862 6.70 18.15 18.20
CA LEU A 862 5.94 17.33 17.27
C LEU A 862 6.92 16.77 16.22
N VAL A 863 7.41 15.56 16.45
CA VAL A 863 8.09 14.79 15.41
C VAL A 863 6.98 14.16 14.58
N SER A 864 6.92 14.42 13.27
CA SER A 864 5.83 13.95 12.41
C SER A 864 5.57 12.45 12.60
N GLY A 865 4.48 12.10 13.29
CA GLY A 865 4.12 10.71 13.65
C GLY A 865 3.90 10.45 15.14
N TYR A 866 4.32 11.35 16.04
CA TYR A 866 4.17 11.24 17.50
C TYR A 866 3.55 12.49 18.13
#